data_AF-A0A3S2U2F9-F1
#
_entry.id   AF-A0A3S2U2F9-F1
#
_cell.length_a   1.000
_cell.length_b   1.000
_cell.length_c   1.000
_cell.angle_alpha   90.00
_cell.angle_beta   90.00
_cell.angle_gamma   90.00
#
_symmetry.space_group_name_H-M   'P 1'
#
loop_
_entity.id
_entity.type
_entity.pdbx_description
1 polymer ?
#
loop_
_entity_poly.entity_id
_entity_poly.type
_entity_poly.pdbx_seq_one_letter_code
_entity_poly.pdbx_strand_id
1 'polypeptide(L)'
;MKLTVALRIIGGFGVISLLLLVIGITSYMSLNSINASTTQVNEISIPALENSAVLQSEFVTMSKISLQAFYATEVKQIKELETQIAKEYVLYENAAKALEGVVTSEDTLAKSFKEVSAAFAALSPISKKLFVELSKSLTLRDQITSQLSDVELNADDSASLLLDFSDVRDVNRRFPEASKAATELETGLNTLVSVVVDLTRTTSVTTADTIANEVKSRLEGVTQQMNTIKTEAGAGVDMVADLDEKITAINDLLAGDEGILTLKAQMLAASAEAQKLLAQTETHNKTALDSLNQLLSGARTVAGEIQAEAQSDVSSAITTIFLVVLISIGLAVGIAMVTVRSITVPLSKVNEILGVVASGDLTKRLDDKAQDEFGDLARNCNQVITNLRQLIQGIISRSTQLAAASEQTSAITIETTTAIREQKSQVTQAATATTEMSSTSQGVMQSSNDALAEIKNADSEAERVKVISENNKQTILQLSKEVDQASTVINKLHKDSASIGSILDVIRGIAEQTNLLALNAAIEAARAGEQGRGFAVVADEVRSLASKTQASTQEIQAMIQVLQTGAHAAVEAMNKGKKQAENCVTQTEVAAQALESITNAVHLAHDMSEQISHAAKEQNQVSNEISHLLESIVTIAEQTASGAEQTSQSSHEVARLAEELRQSVDQFKV
;
A
#
# COMPACT_ATOMS: atom_id res chain seq x y z
N MET A 1 -23.76 59.40 -82.34
CA MET A 1 -23.20 58.65 -81.20
C MET A 1 -24.35 58.21 -80.32
N LYS A 2 -24.65 56.91 -80.22
CA LYS A 2 -25.54 56.43 -79.15
C LYS A 2 -24.78 56.67 -77.84
N LEU A 3 -25.26 57.59 -77.00
CA LEU A 3 -24.70 57.72 -75.65
C LEU A 3 -24.81 56.35 -74.99
N THR A 4 -23.68 55.76 -74.61
CA THR A 4 -23.65 54.54 -73.78
C THR A 4 -24.37 54.81 -72.46
N VAL A 5 -24.85 53.76 -71.79
CA VAL A 5 -25.44 53.90 -70.45
C VAL A 5 -24.46 54.66 -69.55
N ALA A 6 -23.15 54.39 -69.67
CA ALA A 6 -22.07 55.18 -69.08
C ALA A 6 -22.15 56.69 -69.35
N LEU A 7 -22.36 57.18 -70.58
CA LEU A 7 -22.32 58.63 -70.89
C LEU A 7 -23.57 59.40 -70.39
N ARG A 8 -24.71 58.71 -70.21
CA ARG A 8 -25.94 59.27 -69.59
C ARG A 8 -25.89 59.20 -68.06
N ILE A 9 -25.28 58.13 -67.55
CA ILE A 9 -24.95 57.97 -66.14
C ILE A 9 -23.89 58.98 -65.71
N ILE A 10 -22.84 59.27 -66.50
CA ILE A 10 -21.77 60.25 -66.20
C ILE A 10 -22.32 61.68 -65.98
N GLY A 11 -23.36 62.10 -66.72
CA GLY A 11 -24.04 63.38 -66.49
C GLY A 11 -24.86 63.42 -65.19
N GLY A 12 -25.51 62.32 -64.82
CA GLY A 12 -26.20 62.17 -63.53
C GLY A 12 -25.24 61.96 -62.36
N PHE A 13 -24.15 61.22 -62.57
CA PHE A 13 -23.03 61.03 -61.65
C PHE A 13 -22.22 62.31 -61.49
N GLY A 14 -22.20 63.26 -62.42
CA GLY A 14 -21.57 64.57 -62.15
C GLY A 14 -22.25 65.32 -61.00
N VAL A 15 -23.58 65.23 -60.92
CA VAL A 15 -24.40 65.83 -59.86
C VAL A 15 -24.44 64.96 -58.60
N ILE A 16 -24.54 63.63 -58.77
CA ILE A 16 -24.53 62.66 -57.67
C ILE A 16 -23.13 62.51 -57.05
N SER A 17 -22.04 62.61 -57.79
CA SER A 17 -20.65 62.56 -57.28
C SER A 17 -20.32 63.78 -56.43
N LEU A 18 -20.89 64.96 -56.72
CA LEU A 18 -20.74 66.14 -55.87
C LEU A 18 -21.45 65.94 -54.51
N LEU A 19 -22.64 65.31 -54.53
CA LEU A 19 -23.39 64.94 -53.33
C LEU A 19 -22.76 63.75 -52.58
N LEU A 20 -22.20 62.77 -53.29
CA LEU A 20 -21.43 61.65 -52.73
C LEU A 20 -20.09 62.10 -52.15
N LEU A 21 -19.50 63.21 -52.63
CA LEU A 21 -18.31 63.80 -52.02
C LEU A 21 -18.65 64.38 -50.64
N VAL A 22 -19.82 65.00 -50.49
CA VAL A 22 -20.33 65.50 -49.22
C VAL A 22 -20.69 64.34 -48.28
N ILE A 23 -21.39 63.32 -48.76
CA ILE A 23 -21.67 62.09 -48.01
C ILE A 23 -20.37 61.35 -47.65
N GLY A 24 -19.39 61.31 -48.55
CA GLY A 24 -18.09 60.66 -48.37
C GLY A 24 -17.22 61.35 -47.33
N ILE A 25 -17.19 62.69 -47.31
CA ILE A 25 -16.51 63.46 -46.25
C ILE A 25 -17.17 63.22 -44.90
N THR A 26 -18.51 63.20 -44.85
CA THR A 26 -19.28 63.00 -43.61
C THR A 26 -19.12 61.56 -43.09
N SER A 27 -19.16 60.58 -44.00
CA SER A 27 -18.94 59.16 -43.71
C SER A 27 -17.49 58.86 -43.35
N TYR A 28 -16.50 59.57 -43.91
CA TYR A 28 -15.09 59.43 -43.56
C TYR A 28 -14.81 59.95 -42.14
N MET A 29 -15.41 61.09 -41.77
CA MET A 29 -15.31 61.62 -40.40
C MET A 29 -15.96 60.68 -39.38
N SER A 30 -17.14 60.11 -39.67
CA SER A 30 -17.79 59.14 -38.77
C SER A 30 -17.05 57.80 -38.71
N LEU A 31 -16.52 57.31 -39.85
CA LEU A 31 -15.74 56.07 -39.85
C LEU A 31 -14.42 56.25 -39.07
N ASN A 32 -13.83 57.45 -39.10
CA ASN A 32 -12.63 57.77 -38.34
C ASN A 32 -12.89 57.89 -36.83
N SER A 33 -14.04 58.44 -36.39
CA SER A 33 -14.42 58.42 -34.96
C SER A 33 -14.74 57.00 -34.48
N ILE A 34 -15.47 56.21 -35.28
CA ILE A 34 -15.74 54.79 -35.01
C ILE A 34 -14.42 53.99 -34.96
N ASN A 35 -13.47 54.27 -35.85
CA ASN A 35 -12.16 53.60 -35.85
C ASN A 35 -11.37 53.95 -34.59
N ALA A 36 -11.43 55.20 -34.10
CA ALA A 36 -10.80 55.60 -32.85
C ALA A 36 -11.42 54.88 -31.63
N SER A 37 -12.75 54.85 -31.51
CA SER A 37 -13.43 54.12 -30.43
C SER A 37 -13.22 52.60 -30.51
N THR A 38 -13.18 52.02 -31.72
CA THR A 38 -12.90 50.59 -31.93
C THR A 38 -11.45 50.24 -31.59
N THR A 39 -10.51 51.12 -31.90
CA THR A 39 -9.10 50.97 -31.51
C THR A 39 -8.96 51.01 -30.00
N GLN A 40 -9.65 51.94 -29.32
CA GLN A 40 -9.63 52.05 -27.86
C GLN A 40 -10.23 50.81 -27.15
N VAL A 41 -11.31 50.22 -27.67
CA VAL A 41 -11.85 48.95 -27.14
C VAL A 41 -10.87 47.78 -27.33
N ASN A 42 -10.21 47.71 -28.49
CA ASN A 42 -9.26 46.63 -28.81
C ASN A 42 -7.93 46.75 -28.07
N GLU A 43 -7.48 47.98 -27.77
CA GLU A 43 -6.19 48.22 -27.10
C GLU A 43 -6.32 48.29 -25.58
N ILE A 44 -7.48 48.68 -25.04
CA ILE A 44 -7.68 48.87 -23.59
C ILE A 44 -8.68 47.87 -23.01
N SER A 45 -9.93 47.89 -23.46
CA SER A 45 -11.00 47.13 -22.79
C SER A 45 -10.88 45.61 -22.93
N ILE A 46 -10.58 45.09 -24.13
CA ILE A 46 -10.45 43.65 -24.35
C ILE A 46 -9.22 43.08 -23.62
N PRO A 47 -8.00 43.64 -23.75
CA PRO A 47 -6.84 43.13 -23.03
C PRO A 47 -6.98 43.30 -21.51
N ALA A 48 -7.67 44.35 -21.03
CA ALA A 48 -7.96 44.49 -19.60
C ALA A 48 -8.89 43.39 -19.09
N LEU A 49 -9.93 43.02 -19.83
CA LEU A 49 -10.84 41.91 -19.48
C LEU A 49 -10.13 40.55 -19.53
N GLU A 50 -9.32 40.31 -20.56
CA GLU A 50 -8.58 39.05 -20.75
C GLU A 50 -7.55 38.85 -19.64
N ASN A 51 -6.66 39.82 -19.41
CA ASN A 51 -5.65 39.70 -18.36
C ASN A 51 -6.28 39.65 -16.97
N SER A 52 -7.39 40.36 -16.73
CA SER A 52 -8.12 40.25 -15.46
C SER A 52 -8.74 38.87 -15.26
N ALA A 53 -9.24 38.22 -16.32
CA ALA A 53 -9.72 36.84 -16.24
C ALA A 53 -8.59 35.84 -15.95
N VAL A 54 -7.41 36.05 -16.55
CA VAL A 54 -6.20 35.28 -16.22
C VAL A 54 -5.85 35.43 -14.74
N LEU A 55 -5.75 36.67 -14.23
CA LEU A 55 -5.48 36.90 -12.80
C LEU A 55 -6.53 36.23 -11.89
N GLN A 56 -7.79 36.19 -12.31
CA GLN A 56 -8.86 35.52 -11.56
C GLN A 56 -8.61 34.02 -11.46
N SER A 57 -8.24 33.41 -12.59
CA SER A 57 -7.86 32.00 -12.66
C SER A 57 -6.66 31.70 -11.76
N GLU A 58 -5.62 32.52 -11.81
CA GLU A 58 -4.40 32.35 -10.99
C GLU A 58 -4.72 32.40 -9.49
N PHE A 59 -5.54 33.35 -9.02
CA PHE A 59 -5.97 33.40 -7.61
C PHE A 59 -6.75 32.15 -7.17
N VAL A 60 -7.65 31.66 -8.02
CA VAL A 60 -8.40 30.42 -7.75
C VAL A 60 -7.45 29.23 -7.69
N THR A 61 -6.49 29.12 -8.60
CA THR A 61 -5.50 28.04 -8.62
C THR A 61 -4.57 28.09 -7.40
N MET A 62 -4.05 29.26 -7.04
CA MET A 62 -3.22 29.44 -5.83
C MET A 62 -3.97 29.07 -4.55
N SER A 63 -5.25 29.44 -4.46
CA SER A 63 -6.10 29.07 -3.32
C SER A 63 -6.35 27.57 -3.27
N LYS A 64 -6.60 26.93 -4.42
CA LYS A 64 -6.72 25.48 -4.52
C LYS A 64 -5.43 24.77 -4.08
N ILE A 65 -4.27 25.22 -4.57
CA ILE A 65 -2.97 24.63 -4.21
C ILE A 65 -2.68 24.80 -2.71
N SER A 66 -2.99 25.97 -2.14
CA SER A 66 -2.83 26.22 -0.70
C SER A 66 -3.74 25.30 0.14
N LEU A 67 -4.97 25.06 -0.32
CA LEU A 67 -5.89 24.13 0.34
C LEU A 67 -5.43 22.66 0.20
N GLN A 68 -4.95 22.27 -0.98
CA GLN A 68 -4.37 20.93 -1.20
C GLN A 68 -3.15 20.70 -0.31
N ALA A 69 -2.29 21.71 -0.15
CA ALA A 69 -1.14 21.63 0.73
C ALA A 69 -1.57 21.45 2.19
N PHE A 70 -2.60 22.16 2.64
CA PHE A 70 -3.10 22.02 4.00
C PHE A 70 -3.57 20.60 4.35
N TYR A 71 -4.14 19.87 3.39
CA TYR A 71 -4.60 18.49 3.58
C TYR A 71 -3.57 17.42 3.17
N ALA A 72 -2.37 17.81 2.77
CA ALA A 72 -1.33 16.86 2.41
C ALA A 72 -0.84 16.08 3.63
N THR A 73 -0.60 14.78 3.44
CA THR A 73 -0.17 13.87 4.52
C THR A 73 1.33 13.61 4.53
N GLU A 74 2.06 14.08 3.51
CA GLU A 74 3.48 13.82 3.31
C GLU A 74 4.26 15.09 2.96
N VAL A 75 5.48 15.23 3.48
CA VAL A 75 6.39 16.36 3.20
C VAL A 75 6.70 16.47 1.69
N LYS A 76 6.76 15.34 0.98
CA LYS A 76 7.01 15.31 -0.47
C LYS A 76 5.90 16.03 -1.25
N GLN A 77 4.64 15.78 -0.90
CA GLN A 77 3.49 16.42 -1.53
C GLN A 77 3.51 17.94 -1.29
N ILE A 78 3.88 18.39 -0.08
CA ILE A 78 4.05 19.81 0.22
C ILE A 78 5.09 20.46 -0.71
N LYS A 79 6.26 19.81 -0.92
CA LYS A 79 7.32 20.35 -1.80
C LYS A 79 6.90 20.42 -3.28
N GLU A 80 6.15 19.42 -3.74
CA GLU A 80 5.60 19.42 -5.10
C GLU A 80 4.60 20.56 -5.30
N LEU A 81 3.70 20.75 -4.33
CA LEU A 81 2.71 21.84 -4.34
C LEU A 81 3.38 23.22 -4.15
N GLU A 82 4.44 23.32 -3.37
CA GLU A 82 5.26 24.54 -3.22
C GLU A 82 5.89 24.93 -4.57
N THR A 83 6.36 23.93 -5.33
CA THR A 83 6.90 24.16 -6.67
C THR A 83 5.80 24.59 -7.65
N GLN A 84 4.59 24.04 -7.52
CA GLN A 84 3.45 24.45 -8.35
C GLN A 84 3.02 25.88 -8.04
N ILE A 85 2.80 26.24 -6.77
CA ILE A 85 2.36 27.60 -6.40
C ILE A 85 3.42 28.66 -6.75
N ALA A 86 4.71 28.31 -6.71
CA ALA A 86 5.77 29.19 -7.17
C ALA A 86 5.69 29.49 -8.68
N LYS A 87 5.23 28.54 -9.50
CA LYS A 87 4.98 28.77 -10.94
C LYS A 87 3.78 29.69 -11.14
N GLU A 88 2.69 29.47 -10.42
CA GLU A 88 1.51 30.34 -10.48
C GLU A 88 1.87 31.79 -10.08
N TYR A 89 2.76 32.00 -9.09
CA TYR A 89 3.22 33.34 -8.76
C TYR A 89 3.90 34.04 -9.93
N VAL A 90 4.70 33.32 -10.73
CA VAL A 90 5.36 33.87 -11.92
C VAL A 90 4.33 34.17 -13.02
N LEU A 91 3.34 33.29 -13.23
CA LEU A 91 2.25 33.50 -14.18
C LEU A 91 1.41 34.73 -13.81
N TYR A 92 1.04 34.84 -12.53
CA TYR A 92 0.38 36.02 -11.99
C TYR A 92 1.19 37.30 -12.22
N GLU A 93 2.49 37.32 -11.89
CA GLU A 93 3.32 38.52 -12.06
C GLU A 93 3.41 38.96 -13.53
N ASN A 94 3.46 38.02 -14.46
CA ASN A 94 3.47 38.31 -15.90
C ASN A 94 2.12 38.90 -16.36
N ALA A 95 1.00 38.28 -15.97
CA ALA A 95 -0.33 38.77 -16.28
C ALA A 95 -0.63 40.12 -15.61
N ALA A 96 -0.13 40.35 -14.39
CA ALA A 96 -0.28 41.60 -13.67
C ALA A 96 0.48 42.73 -14.36
N LYS A 97 1.72 42.49 -14.82
CA LYS A 97 2.47 43.47 -15.63
C LYS A 97 1.79 43.81 -16.95
N ALA A 98 1.24 42.79 -17.63
CA ALA A 98 0.48 43.00 -18.86
C ALA A 98 -0.78 43.84 -18.61
N LEU A 99 -1.52 43.54 -17.54
CA LEU A 99 -2.69 44.31 -17.13
C LEU A 99 -2.32 45.75 -16.76
N GLU A 100 -1.26 45.96 -15.97
CA GLU A 100 -0.77 47.28 -15.58
C GLU A 100 -0.50 48.17 -16.80
N GLY A 101 0.18 47.63 -17.81
CA GLY A 101 0.49 48.36 -19.05
C GLY A 101 -0.75 48.84 -19.80
N VAL A 102 -1.88 48.15 -19.67
CA VAL A 102 -3.13 48.45 -20.38
C VAL A 102 -4.04 49.38 -19.57
N VAL A 103 -4.08 49.23 -18.24
CA VAL A 103 -5.02 49.98 -17.38
C VAL A 103 -4.48 51.32 -16.90
N THR A 104 -3.19 51.61 -17.09
CA THR A 104 -2.55 52.85 -16.63
C THR A 104 -3.08 54.11 -17.28
N SER A 105 -3.66 54.02 -18.48
CA SER A 105 -4.26 55.15 -19.19
C SER A 105 -5.65 55.56 -18.69
N GLU A 106 -6.29 54.73 -17.84
CA GLU A 106 -7.62 54.97 -17.29
C GLU A 106 -7.55 55.03 -15.75
N ASP A 107 -7.77 56.21 -15.17
CA ASP A 107 -7.58 56.49 -13.73
C ASP A 107 -8.36 55.54 -12.81
N THR A 108 -9.57 55.14 -13.21
CA THR A 108 -10.44 54.24 -12.44
C THR A 108 -9.89 52.82 -12.44
N LEU A 109 -9.46 52.31 -13.60
CA LEU A 109 -8.89 50.97 -13.75
C LEU A 109 -7.52 50.87 -13.08
N ALA A 110 -6.69 51.91 -13.21
CA ALA A 110 -5.38 52.00 -12.54
C ALA A 110 -5.51 51.95 -11.01
N LYS A 111 -6.53 52.59 -10.44
CA LYS A 111 -6.80 52.53 -8.99
C LYS A 111 -7.25 51.13 -8.56
N SER A 112 -8.18 50.50 -9.27
CA SER A 112 -8.61 49.14 -8.97
C SER A 112 -7.49 48.11 -9.11
N PHE A 113 -6.60 48.27 -10.10
CA PHE A 113 -5.43 47.41 -10.26
C PHE A 113 -4.46 47.50 -9.08
N LYS A 114 -4.24 48.69 -8.52
CA LYS A 114 -3.43 48.86 -7.31
C LYS A 114 -3.98 48.09 -6.11
N GLU A 115 -5.29 48.02 -5.95
CA GLU A 115 -5.93 47.24 -4.88
C GLU A 115 -5.73 45.73 -5.07
N VAL A 116 -5.85 45.23 -6.31
CA VAL A 116 -5.56 43.83 -6.67
C VAL A 116 -4.09 43.48 -6.40
N SER A 117 -3.16 44.35 -6.80
CA SER A 117 -1.72 44.16 -6.59
C SER A 117 -1.35 44.17 -5.10
N ALA A 118 -1.96 45.08 -4.31
CA ALA A 118 -1.77 45.12 -2.87
C ALA A 118 -2.28 43.85 -2.17
N ALA A 119 -3.41 43.30 -2.63
CA ALA A 119 -3.95 42.06 -2.10
C ALA A 119 -3.02 40.86 -2.36
N PHE A 120 -2.42 40.77 -3.56
CA PHE A 120 -1.43 39.74 -3.86
C PHE A 120 -0.14 39.90 -3.04
N ALA A 121 0.36 41.12 -2.88
CA ALA A 121 1.54 41.40 -2.07
C ALA A 121 1.37 40.99 -0.60
N ALA A 122 0.14 41.05 -0.08
CA ALA A 122 -0.20 40.52 1.24
C ALA A 122 -0.34 38.99 1.25
N LEU A 123 -0.93 38.39 0.20
CA LEU A 123 -1.18 36.95 0.08
C LEU A 123 0.11 36.13 -0.04
N SER A 124 1.03 36.53 -0.92
CA SER A 124 2.24 35.75 -1.25
C SER A 124 3.10 35.35 -0.03
N PRO A 125 3.48 36.26 0.90
CA PRO A 125 4.30 35.88 2.05
C PRO A 125 3.54 34.99 3.05
N ILE A 126 2.23 35.20 3.22
CA ILE A 126 1.38 34.39 4.11
C ILE A 126 1.30 32.96 3.59
N SER A 127 1.04 32.81 2.29
CA SER A 127 0.98 31.51 1.63
C SER A 127 2.34 30.81 1.68
N LYS A 128 3.46 31.48 1.40
CA LYS A 128 4.80 30.87 1.59
C LYS A 128 5.04 30.38 3.02
N LYS A 129 4.65 31.17 4.02
CA LYS A 129 4.78 30.78 5.43
C LYS A 129 3.90 29.57 5.78
N LEU A 130 2.71 29.47 5.18
CA LEU A 130 1.83 28.31 5.34
C LEU A 130 2.53 27.01 4.93
N PHE A 131 3.18 26.98 3.76
CA PHE A 131 3.93 25.81 3.29
C PHE A 131 5.07 25.42 4.25
N VAL A 132 5.77 26.41 4.80
CA VAL A 132 6.84 26.18 5.78
C VAL A 132 6.30 25.52 7.05
N GLU A 133 5.21 26.04 7.63
CA GLU A 133 4.63 25.48 8.86
C GLU A 133 4.01 24.09 8.64
N LEU A 134 3.39 23.86 7.47
CA LEU A 134 2.89 22.53 7.09
C LEU A 134 4.03 21.51 6.95
N SER A 135 5.10 21.87 6.24
CA SER A 135 6.28 21.01 6.10
C SER A 135 6.92 20.72 7.47
N LYS A 136 7.01 21.73 8.34
CA LYS A 136 7.54 21.58 9.69
C LYS A 136 6.69 20.63 10.53
N SER A 137 5.37 20.80 10.52
CA SER A 137 4.44 19.93 11.24
C SER A 137 4.57 18.46 10.81
N LEU A 138 4.57 18.19 9.50
CA LEU A 138 4.71 16.82 8.99
C LEU A 138 6.08 16.22 9.31
N THR A 139 7.17 17.00 9.22
CA THR A 139 8.52 16.53 9.58
C THR A 139 8.60 16.14 11.05
N LEU A 140 8.03 16.97 11.95
CA LEU A 140 7.96 16.67 13.38
C LEU A 140 7.10 15.44 13.67
N ARG A 141 5.98 15.26 12.94
CA ARG A 141 5.16 14.04 13.04
C ARG A 141 5.97 12.80 12.70
N ASP A 142 6.70 12.82 11.59
CA ASP A 142 7.48 11.67 11.14
C ASP A 142 8.62 11.36 12.14
N GLN A 143 9.25 12.38 12.73
CA GLN A 143 10.21 12.22 13.82
C GLN A 143 9.58 11.60 15.08
N ILE A 144 8.40 12.05 15.49
CA ILE A 144 7.65 11.47 16.63
C ILE A 144 7.31 10.00 16.36
N THR A 145 6.89 9.66 15.14
CA THR A 145 6.60 8.26 14.77
C THR A 145 7.85 7.40 14.84
N SER A 146 9.00 7.89 14.38
CA SER A 146 10.28 7.19 14.52
C SER A 146 10.64 6.96 15.99
N GLN A 147 10.59 8.02 16.81
CA GLN A 147 10.92 7.91 18.24
C GLN A 147 9.94 7.02 19.00
N LEU A 148 8.66 7.01 18.62
CA LEU A 148 7.68 6.11 19.22
C LEU A 148 8.06 4.65 18.98
N SER A 149 8.50 4.30 17.77
CA SER A 149 9.01 2.97 17.45
C SER A 149 10.23 2.61 18.29
N ASP A 150 11.13 3.57 18.52
CA ASP A 150 12.30 3.37 19.38
C ASP A 150 11.90 3.18 20.85
N VAL A 151 10.90 3.92 21.33
CA VAL A 151 10.33 3.77 22.69
C VAL A 151 9.69 2.38 22.86
N GLU A 152 8.90 1.93 21.87
CA GLU A 152 8.28 0.59 21.87
C GLU A 152 9.35 -0.51 21.90
N LEU A 153 10.40 -0.38 21.09
CA LEU A 153 11.52 -1.34 21.05
C LEU A 153 12.27 -1.39 22.39
N ASN A 154 12.62 -0.23 22.96
CA ASN A 154 13.31 -0.21 24.26
C ASN A 154 12.41 -0.70 25.40
N ALA A 155 11.08 -0.53 25.31
CA ALA A 155 10.14 -1.06 26.29
C ALA A 155 10.00 -2.58 26.19
N ASP A 156 9.98 -3.15 24.97
CA ASP A 156 9.95 -4.59 24.73
C ASP A 156 11.27 -5.28 25.17
N ASP A 157 12.42 -4.67 24.83
CA ASP A 157 13.73 -5.07 25.35
C ASP A 157 13.73 -5.06 26.88
N SER A 158 13.19 -3.99 27.50
CA SER A 158 13.08 -3.89 28.96
C SER A 158 12.19 -4.98 29.54
N ALA A 159 11.07 -5.33 28.90
CA ALA A 159 10.20 -6.41 29.34
C ALA A 159 10.91 -7.76 29.30
N SER A 160 11.65 -8.04 28.23
CA SER A 160 12.49 -9.25 28.12
C SER A 160 13.56 -9.31 29.22
N LEU A 161 14.24 -8.19 29.47
CA LEU A 161 15.23 -8.09 30.54
C LEU A 161 14.59 -8.26 31.94
N LEU A 162 13.35 -7.78 32.13
CA LEU A 162 12.63 -7.93 33.40
C LEU A 162 12.20 -9.39 33.65
N LEU A 163 11.81 -10.13 32.61
CA LEU A 163 11.52 -11.56 32.69
C LEU A 163 12.77 -12.35 33.08
N ASP A 164 13.87 -12.15 32.36
CA ASP A 164 15.15 -12.79 32.66
C ASP A 164 15.64 -12.43 34.08
N PHE A 165 15.45 -11.16 34.51
CA PHE A 165 15.80 -10.71 35.86
C PHE A 165 15.02 -11.47 36.94
N SER A 166 13.75 -11.76 36.67
CA SER A 166 12.89 -12.53 37.57
C SER A 166 13.27 -14.02 37.66
N ASP A 167 13.86 -14.57 36.59
CA ASP A 167 14.26 -15.98 36.47
C ASP A 167 15.67 -16.27 37.02
N VAL A 168 16.49 -15.25 37.27
CA VAL A 168 17.80 -15.43 37.93
C VAL A 168 17.58 -16.08 39.30
N ARG A 169 18.21 -17.26 39.51
CA ARG A 169 18.08 -18.05 40.73
C ARG A 169 18.30 -17.19 41.98
N ASP A 170 17.32 -17.24 42.86
CA ASP A 170 17.27 -16.53 44.14
C ASP A 170 17.11 -14.99 44.06
N VAL A 171 16.81 -14.35 42.93
CA VAL A 171 16.56 -12.88 42.91
C VAL A 171 15.41 -12.49 43.83
N ASN A 172 14.26 -13.16 43.73
CA ASN A 172 13.12 -12.92 44.62
C ASN A 172 13.46 -13.18 46.11
N ARG A 173 14.47 -14.01 46.40
CA ARG A 173 14.89 -14.34 47.76
C ARG A 173 16.01 -13.41 48.29
N ARG A 174 16.89 -12.93 47.42
CA ARG A 174 18.06 -12.09 47.73
C ARG A 174 17.74 -10.60 47.64
N PHE A 175 16.82 -10.20 46.76
CA PHE A 175 16.47 -8.82 46.43
C PHE A 175 14.93 -8.68 46.28
N PRO A 176 14.16 -8.84 47.37
CA PRO A 176 12.70 -8.86 47.32
C PRO A 176 12.07 -7.52 46.88
N GLU A 177 12.68 -6.38 47.21
CA GLU A 177 12.15 -5.07 46.81
C GLU A 177 12.38 -4.81 45.31
N ALA A 178 13.53 -5.24 44.77
CA ALA A 178 13.85 -5.18 43.34
C ALA A 178 12.96 -6.12 42.53
N SER A 179 12.66 -7.32 43.03
CA SER A 179 11.72 -8.23 42.37
C SER A 179 10.31 -7.63 42.28
N LYS A 180 9.84 -6.96 43.33
CA LYS A 180 8.55 -6.26 43.32
C LYS A 180 8.58 -5.05 42.39
N ALA A 181 9.64 -4.24 42.48
CA ALA A 181 9.85 -3.08 41.62
C ALA A 181 9.93 -3.47 40.14
N ALA A 182 10.49 -4.64 39.81
CA ALA A 182 10.54 -5.16 38.44
C ALA A 182 9.14 -5.42 37.85
N THR A 183 8.24 -6.05 38.60
CA THR A 183 6.84 -6.26 38.16
C THR A 183 6.07 -4.93 38.02
N GLU A 184 6.27 -4.00 38.95
CA GLU A 184 5.68 -2.66 38.88
C GLU A 184 6.24 -1.85 37.71
N LEU A 185 7.53 -2.02 37.39
CA LEU A 185 8.21 -1.40 36.26
C LEU A 185 7.67 -1.92 34.93
N GLU A 186 7.50 -3.23 34.76
CA GLU A 186 6.92 -3.85 33.56
C GLU A 186 5.49 -3.31 33.29
N THR A 187 4.66 -3.27 34.31
CA THR A 187 3.29 -2.73 34.22
C THR A 187 3.32 -1.22 33.92
N GLY A 188 4.25 -0.50 34.55
CA GLY A 188 4.49 0.92 34.36
C GLY A 188 4.89 1.25 32.93
N LEU A 189 5.79 0.46 32.33
CA LEU A 189 6.25 0.61 30.94
C LEU A 189 5.12 0.36 29.94
N ASN A 190 4.37 -0.73 30.08
CA ASN A 190 3.23 -1.02 29.20
C ASN A 190 2.19 0.11 29.22
N THR A 191 1.91 0.65 30.41
CA THR A 191 0.96 1.76 30.54
C THR A 191 1.56 3.06 29.99
N LEU A 192 2.86 3.31 30.20
CA LEU A 192 3.56 4.48 29.67
C LEU A 192 3.51 4.49 28.15
N VAL A 193 3.87 3.38 27.48
CA VAL A 193 3.80 3.23 26.02
C VAL A 193 2.39 3.54 25.51
N SER A 194 1.36 2.95 26.14
CA SER A 194 -0.04 3.19 25.77
C SER A 194 -0.42 4.68 25.83
N VAL A 195 -0.04 5.38 26.90
CA VAL A 195 -0.35 6.82 27.04
C VAL A 195 0.47 7.68 26.07
N VAL A 196 1.70 7.30 25.74
CA VAL A 196 2.50 7.96 24.71
C VAL A 196 1.86 7.77 23.33
N VAL A 197 1.35 6.58 23.01
CA VAL A 197 0.58 6.34 21.78
C VAL A 197 -0.63 7.28 21.71
N ASP A 198 -1.38 7.43 22.80
CA ASP A 198 -2.52 8.36 22.86
C ASP A 198 -2.08 9.83 22.67
N LEU A 199 -0.95 10.22 23.23
CA LEU A 199 -0.36 11.54 23.00
C LEU A 199 -0.03 11.76 21.52
N THR A 200 0.59 10.77 20.86
CA THR A 200 0.94 10.91 19.44
C THR A 200 -0.30 11.05 18.55
N ARG A 201 -1.42 10.43 18.92
CA ARG A 201 -2.70 10.48 18.17
C ARG A 201 -3.50 11.76 18.36
N THR A 202 -3.34 12.47 19.48
CA THR A 202 -4.18 13.64 19.75
C THR A 202 -3.82 14.84 18.87
N THR A 203 -4.82 15.60 18.43
CA THR A 203 -4.64 16.83 17.63
C THR A 203 -4.99 18.10 18.41
N SER A 204 -5.53 17.94 19.62
CA SER A 204 -5.89 19.04 20.50
C SER A 204 -4.71 19.43 21.40
N VAL A 205 -4.34 20.71 21.41
CA VAL A 205 -3.28 21.25 22.28
C VAL A 205 -3.59 20.99 23.75
N THR A 206 -4.82 21.27 24.19
CA THR A 206 -5.21 21.10 25.60
C THR A 206 -5.20 19.64 26.03
N THR A 207 -5.64 18.73 25.16
CA THR A 207 -5.61 17.29 25.42
C THR A 207 -4.17 16.78 25.42
N ALA A 208 -3.33 17.26 24.50
CA ALA A 208 -1.91 16.93 24.47
C ALA A 208 -1.21 17.36 25.76
N ASP A 209 -1.49 18.55 26.28
CA ASP A 209 -0.92 19.03 27.54
C ASP A 209 -1.33 18.14 28.72
N THR A 210 -2.60 17.72 28.78
CA THR A 210 -3.06 16.78 29.82
C THR A 210 -2.34 15.44 29.73
N ILE A 211 -2.29 14.84 28.54
CA ILE A 211 -1.64 13.54 28.34
C ILE A 211 -0.13 13.65 28.57
N ALA A 212 0.52 14.74 28.14
CA ALA A 212 1.95 14.98 28.36
C ALA A 212 2.30 15.02 29.86
N ASN A 213 1.45 15.65 30.69
CA ASN A 213 1.61 15.63 32.14
C ASN A 213 1.44 14.22 32.72
N GLU A 214 0.53 13.42 32.17
CA GLU A 214 0.37 12.02 32.54
C GLU A 214 1.59 11.17 32.14
N VAL A 215 2.11 11.33 30.92
CA VAL A 215 3.35 10.69 30.46
C VAL A 215 4.50 11.03 31.41
N LYS A 216 4.67 12.30 31.77
CA LYS A 216 5.72 12.74 32.70
C LYS A 216 5.58 12.07 34.07
N SER A 217 4.38 12.05 34.65
CA SER A 217 4.11 11.40 35.94
C SER A 217 4.41 9.89 35.90
N ARG A 218 4.01 9.21 34.82
CA ARG A 218 4.29 7.77 34.63
C ARG A 218 5.77 7.49 34.43
N LEU A 219 6.47 8.34 33.69
CA LEU A 219 7.91 8.26 33.48
C LEU A 219 8.69 8.46 34.78
N GLU A 220 8.25 9.38 35.65
CA GLU A 220 8.80 9.54 37.00
C GLU A 220 8.62 8.26 37.83
N GLY A 221 7.46 7.61 37.74
CA GLY A 221 7.19 6.31 38.39
C GLY A 221 8.10 5.18 37.87
N VAL A 222 8.24 5.05 36.55
CA VAL A 222 9.15 4.09 35.90
C VAL A 222 10.60 4.31 36.36
N THR A 223 11.05 5.56 36.37
CA THR A 223 12.40 5.94 36.83
C THR A 223 12.60 5.62 38.32
N GLN A 224 11.58 5.83 39.16
CA GLN A 224 11.64 5.49 40.57
C GLN A 224 11.79 3.98 40.80
N GLN A 225 11.03 3.15 40.07
CA GLN A 225 11.15 1.70 40.18
C GLN A 225 12.51 1.19 39.70
N MET A 226 13.03 1.75 38.60
CA MET A 226 14.37 1.43 38.12
C MET A 226 15.45 1.77 39.16
N ASN A 227 15.34 2.91 39.85
CA ASN A 227 16.24 3.28 40.93
C ASN A 227 16.18 2.32 42.13
N THR A 228 15.01 1.78 42.46
CA THR A 228 14.84 0.74 43.50
C THR A 228 15.59 -0.53 43.11
N ILE A 229 15.41 -1.01 41.87
CA ILE A 229 16.11 -2.20 41.34
C ILE A 229 17.62 -1.99 41.36
N LYS A 230 18.09 -0.82 40.89
CA LYS A 230 19.51 -0.45 40.87
C LYS A 230 20.14 -0.41 42.27
N THR A 231 19.41 0.10 43.26
CA THR A 231 19.91 0.24 44.64
C THR A 231 20.06 -1.12 45.33
N GLU A 232 19.13 -2.05 45.12
CA GLU A 232 19.15 -3.35 45.83
C GLU A 232 19.94 -4.43 45.07
N ALA A 233 19.83 -4.48 43.73
CA ALA A 233 20.37 -5.56 42.90
C ALA A 233 21.50 -5.13 41.95
N GLY A 234 21.77 -3.84 41.78
CA GLY A 234 22.66 -3.32 40.71
C GLY A 234 24.14 -3.74 40.80
N ALA A 235 24.64 -4.12 41.99
CA ALA A 235 26.00 -4.66 42.14
C ALA A 235 26.06 -6.20 42.11
N GLY A 236 24.90 -6.88 42.01
CA GLY A 236 24.79 -8.33 42.17
C GLY A 236 24.14 -9.06 40.98
N VAL A 237 23.59 -8.33 40.00
CA VAL A 237 22.96 -8.86 38.79
C VAL A 237 23.39 -8.01 37.59
N ASP A 238 24.17 -8.58 36.68
CA ASP A 238 24.81 -7.86 35.56
C ASP A 238 23.79 -7.15 34.66
N MET A 239 22.63 -7.77 34.48
CA MET A 239 21.56 -7.32 33.57
C MET A 239 20.82 -6.05 34.02
N VAL A 240 21.03 -5.62 35.28
CA VAL A 240 20.44 -4.36 35.79
C VAL A 240 21.05 -3.14 35.09
N ALA A 241 22.30 -3.23 34.65
CA ALA A 241 22.94 -2.15 33.89
C ALA A 241 22.30 -1.98 32.50
N ASP A 242 22.03 -3.08 31.81
CA ASP A 242 21.38 -3.07 30.50
C ASP A 242 19.95 -2.54 30.61
N LEU A 243 19.21 -2.93 31.66
CA LEU A 243 17.87 -2.39 31.93
C LEU A 243 17.91 -0.87 32.23
N ASP A 244 18.87 -0.39 33.02
CA ASP A 244 19.06 1.04 33.31
C ASP A 244 19.29 1.86 32.02
N GLU A 245 20.09 1.31 31.10
CA GLU A 245 20.35 1.92 29.80
C GLU A 245 19.07 2.06 28.98
N LYS A 246 18.24 1.02 28.92
CA LYS A 246 16.95 1.05 28.18
C LYS A 246 15.96 2.03 28.79
N ILE A 247 15.85 2.08 30.12
CA ILE A 247 14.98 3.05 30.79
C ILE A 247 15.47 4.49 30.57
N THR A 248 16.79 4.71 30.59
CA THR A 248 17.38 6.03 30.28
C THR A 248 17.08 6.44 28.84
N ALA A 249 17.23 5.53 27.88
CA ALA A 249 16.88 5.77 26.49
C ALA A 249 15.40 6.14 26.32
N ILE A 250 14.48 5.43 26.99
CA ILE A 250 13.04 5.77 26.99
C ILE A 250 12.82 7.17 27.59
N ASN A 251 13.49 7.50 28.68
CA ASN A 251 13.39 8.82 29.30
C ASN A 251 13.85 9.93 28.34
N ASP A 252 14.97 9.75 27.65
CA ASP A 252 15.51 10.74 26.72
C ASP A 252 14.62 10.87 25.46
N LEU A 253 14.12 9.76 24.93
CA LEU A 253 13.19 9.74 23.79
C LEU A 253 11.85 10.40 24.11
N LEU A 254 11.40 10.39 25.38
CA LEU A 254 10.14 11.01 25.77
C LEU A 254 10.32 12.46 26.25
N ALA A 255 11.20 12.68 27.21
CA ALA A 255 11.33 13.92 27.96
C ALA A 255 12.59 14.74 27.64
N GLY A 256 13.46 14.28 26.73
CA GLY A 256 14.60 15.06 26.26
C GLY A 256 14.19 16.32 25.49
N ASP A 257 15.17 17.18 25.21
CA ASP A 257 14.95 18.43 24.45
C ASP A 257 14.42 18.16 23.03
N GLU A 258 14.78 17.01 22.45
CA GLU A 258 14.25 16.49 21.19
C GLU A 258 13.30 15.31 21.38
N GLY A 259 12.80 15.08 22.60
CA GLY A 259 11.88 13.98 22.91
C GLY A 259 10.46 14.22 22.42
N ILE A 260 9.65 13.16 22.39
CA ILE A 260 8.27 13.15 21.90
C ILE A 260 7.41 14.25 22.53
N LEU A 261 7.58 14.55 23.83
CA LEU A 261 6.82 15.62 24.49
C LEU A 261 7.07 16.99 23.85
N THR A 262 8.34 17.34 23.62
CA THR A 262 8.74 18.62 23.04
C THR A 262 8.37 18.68 21.57
N LEU A 263 8.66 17.61 20.81
CA LEU A 263 8.32 17.54 19.39
C LEU A 263 6.81 17.65 19.17
N LYS A 264 5.99 17.01 20.02
CA LYS A 264 4.54 17.07 19.92
C LYS A 264 4.01 18.48 20.14
N ALA A 265 4.51 19.18 21.15
CA ALA A 265 4.13 20.57 21.41
C ALA A 265 4.48 21.48 20.21
N GLN A 266 5.68 21.32 19.64
CA GLN A 266 6.11 22.07 18.45
C GLN A 266 5.26 21.73 17.21
N MET A 267 4.91 20.45 17.03
CA MET A 267 4.08 19.98 15.92
C MET A 267 2.69 20.60 15.97
N LEU A 268 2.06 20.59 17.16
CA LEU A 268 0.74 21.18 17.35
C LEU A 268 0.77 22.71 17.19
N ALA A 269 1.82 23.37 17.64
CA ALA A 269 2.01 24.81 17.42
C ALA A 269 2.15 25.15 15.93
N ALA A 270 2.94 24.37 15.18
CA ALA A 270 3.08 24.52 13.72
C ALA A 270 1.75 24.27 13.00
N SER A 271 1.00 23.25 13.41
CA SER A 271 -0.34 22.95 12.86
C SER A 271 -1.35 24.07 13.15
N ALA A 272 -1.33 24.67 14.35
CA ALA A 272 -2.21 25.77 14.71
C ALA A 272 -1.87 27.05 13.93
N GLU A 273 -0.58 27.36 13.75
CA GLU A 273 -0.15 28.49 12.93
C GLU A 273 -0.49 28.26 11.46
N ALA A 274 -0.32 27.03 10.93
CA ALA A 274 -0.75 26.68 9.57
C ALA A 274 -2.26 26.89 9.38
N GLN A 275 -3.10 26.49 10.34
CA GLN A 275 -4.55 26.72 10.28
C GLN A 275 -4.90 28.21 10.24
N LYS A 276 -4.21 29.03 11.04
CA LYS A 276 -4.36 30.49 11.03
C LYS A 276 -3.93 31.10 9.70
N LEU A 277 -2.78 30.66 9.15
CA LEU A 277 -2.26 31.14 7.87
C LEU A 277 -3.17 30.75 6.70
N LEU A 278 -3.79 29.56 6.74
CA LEU A 278 -4.79 29.17 5.75
C LEU A 278 -6.01 30.12 5.79
N ALA A 279 -6.57 30.40 6.96
CA ALA A 279 -7.69 31.33 7.09
C ALA A 279 -7.34 32.75 6.62
N GLN A 280 -6.11 33.21 6.86
CA GLN A 280 -5.60 34.46 6.31
C GLN A 280 -5.46 34.41 4.78
N THR A 281 -4.97 33.30 4.24
CA THR A 281 -4.85 33.07 2.79
C THR A 281 -6.22 33.12 2.12
N GLU A 282 -7.24 32.46 2.68
CA GLU A 282 -8.62 32.50 2.19
C GLU A 282 -9.21 33.92 2.25
N THR A 283 -8.96 34.65 3.34
CA THR A 283 -9.42 36.04 3.51
C THR A 283 -8.81 36.96 2.46
N HIS A 284 -7.48 36.91 2.29
CA HIS A 284 -6.77 37.73 1.31
C HIS A 284 -7.12 37.33 -0.13
N ASN A 285 -7.31 36.05 -0.40
CA ASN A 285 -7.76 35.58 -1.70
C ASN A 285 -9.17 36.10 -2.03
N LYS A 286 -10.08 36.09 -1.06
CA LYS A 286 -11.41 36.70 -1.22
C LYS A 286 -11.31 38.20 -1.51
N THR A 287 -10.52 38.95 -0.74
CA THR A 287 -10.29 40.38 -0.99
C THR A 287 -9.73 40.62 -2.39
N ALA A 288 -8.77 39.81 -2.84
CA ALA A 288 -8.19 39.91 -4.18
C ALA A 288 -9.24 39.67 -5.28
N LEU A 289 -10.06 38.63 -5.13
CA LEU A 289 -11.15 38.34 -6.07
C LEU A 289 -12.23 39.42 -6.08
N ASP A 290 -12.57 40.00 -4.92
CA ASP A 290 -13.52 41.12 -4.82
C ASP A 290 -12.98 42.37 -5.52
N SER A 291 -11.72 42.75 -5.29
CA SER A 291 -11.06 43.86 -5.99
C SER A 291 -10.93 43.61 -7.51
N LEU A 292 -10.69 42.36 -7.91
CA LEU A 292 -10.61 41.97 -9.32
C LEU A 292 -11.99 41.99 -9.99
N ASN A 293 -13.05 41.60 -9.28
CA ASN A 293 -14.43 41.74 -9.75
C ASN A 293 -14.82 43.21 -9.91
N GLN A 294 -14.38 44.09 -9.01
CA GLN A 294 -14.54 45.54 -9.18
C GLN A 294 -13.80 46.06 -10.41
N LEU A 295 -12.57 45.60 -10.65
CA LEU A 295 -11.81 45.94 -11.85
C LEU A 295 -12.51 45.44 -13.12
N LEU A 296 -12.96 44.19 -13.15
CA LEU A 296 -13.72 43.62 -14.28
C LEU A 296 -15.02 44.39 -14.53
N SER A 297 -15.73 44.79 -13.47
CA SER A 297 -16.92 45.63 -13.58
C SER A 297 -16.55 47.01 -14.15
N GLY A 298 -15.47 47.63 -13.68
CA GLY A 298 -14.97 48.90 -14.21
C GLY A 298 -14.58 48.78 -15.69
N ALA A 299 -13.88 47.72 -16.08
CA ALA A 299 -13.49 47.46 -17.46
C ALA A 299 -14.69 47.25 -18.38
N ARG A 300 -15.75 46.58 -17.88
CA ARG A 300 -17.04 46.46 -18.59
C ARG A 300 -17.78 47.79 -18.70
N THR A 301 -17.75 48.62 -17.67
CA THR A 301 -18.35 49.96 -17.71
C THR A 301 -17.63 50.85 -18.72
N VAL A 302 -16.30 50.88 -18.71
CA VAL A 302 -15.50 51.61 -19.72
C VAL A 302 -15.79 51.08 -21.12
N ALA A 303 -15.84 49.76 -21.32
CA ALA A 303 -16.22 49.17 -22.61
C ALA A 303 -17.64 49.59 -23.04
N GLY A 304 -18.58 49.64 -22.10
CA GLY A 304 -19.97 50.04 -22.33
C GLY A 304 -20.14 51.54 -22.62
N GLU A 305 -19.34 52.39 -21.97
CA GLU A 305 -19.30 53.84 -22.23
C GLU A 305 -18.73 54.13 -23.62
N ILE A 306 -17.62 53.48 -23.99
CA ILE A 306 -17.04 53.60 -25.35
C ILE A 306 -18.02 53.07 -26.41
N GLN A 307 -18.76 52.00 -26.11
CA GLN A 307 -19.77 51.46 -27.02
C GLN A 307 -21.01 52.36 -27.13
N ALA A 308 -21.46 52.99 -26.04
CA ALA A 308 -22.57 53.94 -26.04
C ALA A 308 -22.20 55.25 -26.77
N GLU A 309 -20.97 55.72 -26.61
CA GLU A 309 -20.42 56.86 -27.35
C GLU A 309 -20.34 56.56 -28.85
N ALA A 310 -19.81 55.39 -29.24
CA ALA A 310 -19.81 54.94 -30.63
C ALA A 310 -21.24 54.82 -31.21
N GLN A 311 -22.23 54.39 -30.41
CA GLN A 311 -23.61 54.27 -30.85
C GLN A 311 -24.33 55.63 -30.97
N SER A 312 -23.98 56.60 -30.11
CA SER A 312 -24.43 57.99 -30.20
C SER A 312 -23.86 58.69 -31.45
N ASP A 313 -22.58 58.45 -31.75
CA ASP A 313 -21.90 58.93 -32.96
C ASP A 313 -22.54 58.34 -34.23
N VAL A 314 -22.85 57.04 -34.22
CA VAL A 314 -23.56 56.35 -35.31
C VAL A 314 -24.97 56.92 -35.49
N SER A 315 -25.73 57.14 -34.41
CA SER A 315 -27.09 57.67 -34.47
C SER A 315 -27.14 59.13 -35.00
N SER A 316 -26.18 59.95 -34.59
CA SER A 316 -26.02 61.33 -35.08
C SER A 316 -25.63 61.35 -36.56
N ALA A 317 -24.72 60.47 -36.99
CA ALA A 317 -24.35 60.30 -38.39
C ALA A 317 -25.52 59.81 -39.25
N ILE A 318 -26.31 58.85 -38.78
CA ILE A 318 -27.50 58.35 -39.49
C ILE A 318 -28.54 59.45 -39.71
N THR A 319 -28.79 60.30 -38.71
CA THR A 319 -29.78 61.39 -38.81
C THR A 319 -29.36 62.47 -39.81
N THR A 320 -28.06 62.83 -39.85
CA THR A 320 -27.51 63.78 -40.83
C THR A 320 -27.48 63.19 -42.25
N ILE A 321 -27.12 61.90 -42.40
CA ILE A 321 -27.16 61.19 -43.69
C ILE A 321 -28.60 61.10 -44.21
N PHE A 322 -29.59 60.83 -43.34
CA PHE A 322 -30.99 60.70 -43.72
C PHE A 322 -31.58 61.99 -44.32
N LEU A 323 -31.23 63.16 -43.77
CA LEU A 323 -31.65 64.47 -44.30
C LEU A 323 -31.01 64.80 -45.68
N VAL A 324 -29.74 64.46 -45.86
CA VAL A 324 -29.02 64.65 -47.15
C VAL A 324 -29.54 63.68 -48.22
N VAL A 325 -29.90 62.46 -47.83
CA VAL A 325 -30.51 61.45 -48.69
C VAL A 325 -31.93 61.85 -49.12
N LEU A 326 -32.77 62.39 -48.23
CA LEU A 326 -34.12 62.87 -48.57
C LEU A 326 -34.12 63.94 -49.68
N ILE A 327 -33.18 64.89 -49.63
CA ILE A 327 -33.02 65.95 -50.63
C ILE A 327 -32.45 65.38 -51.95
N SER A 328 -31.53 64.42 -51.85
CA SER A 328 -30.93 63.73 -52.99
C SER A 328 -31.92 62.84 -53.73
N ILE A 329 -32.85 62.19 -53.01
CA ILE A 329 -33.93 61.37 -53.57
C ILE A 329 -34.87 62.22 -54.44
N GLY A 330 -35.21 63.44 -54.02
CA GLY A 330 -36.03 64.36 -54.80
C GLY A 330 -35.45 64.71 -56.17
N LEU A 331 -34.13 64.95 -56.25
CA LEU A 331 -33.42 65.17 -57.52
C LEU A 331 -33.21 63.87 -58.31
N ALA A 332 -32.95 62.75 -57.62
CA ALA A 332 -32.73 61.45 -58.25
C ALA A 332 -33.98 60.90 -58.92
N VAL A 333 -35.18 61.09 -58.36
CA VAL A 333 -36.46 60.61 -58.95
C VAL A 333 -36.72 61.24 -60.33
N GLY A 334 -36.35 62.51 -60.52
CA GLY A 334 -36.47 63.20 -61.82
C GLY A 334 -35.52 62.68 -62.88
N ILE A 335 -34.27 62.38 -62.51
CA ILE A 335 -33.24 61.82 -63.41
C ILE A 335 -33.50 60.31 -63.66
N ALA A 336 -34.07 59.62 -62.66
CA ALA A 336 -34.39 58.20 -62.70
C ALA A 336 -35.49 57.89 -63.71
N MET A 337 -36.58 58.66 -63.81
CA MET A 337 -37.66 58.35 -64.76
C MET A 337 -37.19 58.23 -66.23
N VAL A 338 -36.16 59.00 -66.61
CA VAL A 338 -35.59 59.00 -67.96
C VAL A 338 -34.58 57.86 -68.15
N THR A 339 -33.83 57.51 -67.11
CA THR A 339 -32.77 56.49 -67.16
C THR A 339 -33.33 55.06 -66.95
N VAL A 340 -34.32 54.91 -66.06
CA VAL A 340 -34.99 53.65 -65.66
C VAL A 340 -35.54 52.91 -66.87
N ARG A 341 -36.26 53.59 -67.78
CA ARG A 341 -36.79 52.95 -69.01
C ARG A 341 -35.72 52.37 -69.94
N SER A 342 -34.47 52.80 -69.81
CA SER A 342 -33.33 52.31 -70.62
C SER A 342 -32.48 51.23 -69.95
N ILE A 343 -32.67 50.97 -68.65
CA ILE A 343 -31.94 49.97 -67.83
C ILE A 343 -32.87 48.81 -67.41
N THR A 344 -34.17 49.03 -67.20
CA THR A 344 -35.11 48.01 -66.70
C THR A 344 -35.31 46.82 -67.62
N VAL A 345 -35.16 47.00 -68.94
CA VAL A 345 -35.38 45.91 -69.91
C VAL A 345 -34.23 44.88 -69.89
N PRO A 346 -32.94 45.25 -69.88
CA PRO A 346 -31.84 44.31 -69.62
C PRO A 346 -31.82 43.72 -68.21
N LEU A 347 -32.08 44.53 -67.16
CA LEU A 347 -32.12 44.06 -65.76
C LEU A 347 -33.23 43.03 -65.49
N SER A 348 -34.38 43.16 -66.15
CA SER A 348 -35.48 42.20 -66.03
C SER A 348 -35.05 40.78 -66.39
N LYS A 349 -34.17 40.61 -67.39
CA LYS A 349 -33.68 39.30 -67.83
C LYS A 349 -32.65 38.69 -66.86
N VAL A 350 -31.80 39.53 -66.26
CA VAL A 350 -30.87 39.11 -65.21
C VAL A 350 -31.64 38.72 -63.93
N ASN A 351 -32.65 39.52 -63.57
CA ASN A 351 -33.52 39.26 -62.42
C ASN A 351 -34.38 38.00 -62.59
N GLU A 352 -34.83 37.69 -63.81
CA GLU A 352 -35.56 36.47 -64.14
C GLU A 352 -34.70 35.21 -63.89
N ILE A 353 -33.44 35.20 -64.36
CA ILE A 353 -32.53 34.08 -64.11
C ILE A 353 -32.09 34.01 -62.64
N LEU A 354 -31.85 35.15 -61.99
CA LEU A 354 -31.57 35.18 -60.55
C LEU A 354 -32.77 34.70 -59.72
N GLY A 355 -34.01 34.92 -60.18
CA GLY A 355 -35.21 34.34 -59.58
C GLY A 355 -35.24 32.81 -59.69
N VAL A 356 -34.77 32.25 -60.80
CA VAL A 356 -34.61 30.79 -60.97
C VAL A 356 -33.48 30.24 -60.08
N VAL A 357 -32.35 30.94 -59.98
CA VAL A 357 -31.24 30.59 -59.08
C VAL A 357 -31.65 30.67 -57.61
N ALA A 358 -32.43 31.70 -57.24
CA ALA A 358 -32.99 31.86 -55.89
C ALA A 358 -34.02 30.77 -55.55
N SER A 359 -34.65 30.15 -56.55
CA SER A 359 -35.53 28.99 -56.36
C SER A 359 -34.77 27.66 -56.18
N GLY A 360 -33.44 27.70 -56.19
CA GLY A 360 -32.57 26.54 -55.97
C GLY A 360 -32.09 25.86 -57.26
N ASP A 361 -32.50 26.30 -58.45
CA ASP A 361 -32.04 25.74 -59.72
C ASP A 361 -30.75 26.41 -60.22
N LEU A 362 -29.62 25.78 -59.90
CA LEU A 362 -28.27 26.23 -60.27
C LEU A 362 -27.83 25.70 -61.65
N THR A 363 -28.72 25.05 -62.41
CA THR A 363 -28.39 24.52 -63.75
C THR A 363 -28.47 25.56 -64.86
N LYS A 364 -29.08 26.72 -64.60
CA LYS A 364 -29.27 27.81 -65.58
C LYS A 364 -28.07 28.76 -65.61
N ARG A 365 -27.80 29.32 -66.79
CA ARG A 365 -26.73 30.30 -67.03
C ARG A 365 -27.28 31.53 -67.75
N LEU A 366 -26.72 32.69 -67.43
CA LEU A 366 -27.02 33.93 -68.15
C LEU A 366 -26.28 33.98 -69.49
N ASP A 367 -26.90 34.58 -70.51
CA ASP A 367 -26.29 34.86 -71.81
C ASP A 367 -25.27 36.00 -71.67
N ASP A 368 -23.99 35.68 -71.83
CA ASP A 368 -22.84 36.54 -71.54
C ASP A 368 -22.21 37.16 -72.80
N LYS A 369 -22.88 37.07 -73.95
CA LYS A 369 -22.37 37.52 -75.26
C LYS A 369 -22.30 39.03 -75.44
N ALA A 370 -22.97 39.81 -74.59
CA ALA A 370 -22.95 41.28 -74.67
C ALA A 370 -21.55 41.82 -74.31
N GLN A 371 -21.10 42.85 -75.04
CA GLN A 371 -19.83 43.54 -74.78
C GLN A 371 -20.02 44.87 -74.04
N ASP A 372 -21.18 45.03 -73.40
CA ASP A 372 -21.53 46.17 -72.55
C ASP A 372 -21.56 45.75 -71.07
N GLU A 373 -21.92 46.68 -70.19
CA GLU A 373 -21.90 46.51 -68.73
C GLU A 373 -22.81 45.37 -68.24
N PHE A 374 -23.78 44.92 -69.04
CA PHE A 374 -24.65 43.79 -68.70
C PHE A 374 -24.03 42.43 -69.05
N GLY A 375 -23.11 42.38 -70.00
CA GLY A 375 -22.33 41.17 -70.32
C GLY A 375 -21.32 40.80 -69.24
N ASP A 376 -20.68 41.79 -68.60
CA ASP A 376 -19.79 41.57 -67.45
C ASP A 376 -20.58 41.10 -66.20
N LEU A 377 -21.78 41.64 -65.99
CA LEU A 377 -22.69 41.20 -64.93
C LEU A 377 -23.09 39.73 -65.10
N ALA A 378 -23.42 39.30 -66.33
CA ALA A 378 -23.74 37.91 -66.64
C ALA A 378 -22.56 36.95 -66.35
N ARG A 379 -21.31 37.32 -66.69
CA ARG A 379 -20.10 36.53 -66.39
C ARG A 379 -19.90 36.34 -64.88
N ASN A 380 -19.99 37.41 -64.10
CA ASN A 380 -19.81 37.34 -62.64
C ASN A 380 -20.91 36.52 -61.95
N CYS A 381 -22.17 36.65 -62.38
CA CYS A 381 -23.25 35.79 -61.88
C CYS A 381 -23.02 34.30 -62.20
N ASN A 382 -22.55 33.97 -63.42
CA ASN A 382 -22.22 32.58 -63.78
C ASN A 382 -21.06 32.00 -62.93
N GLN A 383 -20.10 32.83 -62.50
CA GLN A 383 -19.01 32.41 -61.59
C GLN A 383 -19.54 32.06 -60.19
N VAL A 384 -20.45 32.88 -59.64
CA VAL A 384 -21.10 32.62 -58.35
C VAL A 384 -21.92 31.33 -58.38
N ILE A 385 -22.71 31.11 -59.44
CA ILE A 385 -23.47 29.87 -59.64
C ILE A 385 -22.53 28.65 -59.67
N THR A 386 -21.37 28.76 -60.31
CA THR A 386 -20.37 27.68 -60.39
C THR A 386 -19.76 27.37 -59.01
N ASN A 387 -19.39 28.39 -58.24
CA ASN A 387 -18.84 28.22 -56.89
C ASN A 387 -19.88 27.60 -55.93
N LEU A 388 -21.15 28.03 -56.02
CA LEU A 388 -22.24 27.46 -55.21
C LEU A 388 -22.48 25.98 -55.56
N ARG A 389 -22.45 25.61 -56.84
CA ARG A 389 -22.54 24.19 -57.26
C ARG A 389 -21.43 23.35 -56.65
N GLN A 390 -20.17 23.81 -56.72
CA GLN A 390 -19.04 23.09 -56.14
C GLN A 390 -19.15 22.95 -54.62
N LEU A 391 -19.62 24.00 -53.93
CA LEU A 391 -19.81 23.99 -52.48
C LEU A 391 -20.92 23.01 -52.07
N ILE A 392 -22.08 23.04 -52.74
CA ILE A 392 -23.18 22.09 -52.51
C ILE A 392 -22.73 20.65 -52.78
N GLN A 393 -22.04 20.38 -53.90
CA GLN A 393 -21.48 19.05 -54.19
C GLN A 393 -20.47 18.61 -53.12
N GLY A 394 -19.64 19.53 -52.63
CA GLY A 394 -18.72 19.29 -51.53
C GLY A 394 -19.42 18.93 -50.21
N ILE A 395 -20.55 19.58 -49.90
CA ILE A 395 -21.37 19.26 -48.73
C ILE A 395 -21.99 17.87 -48.89
N ILE A 396 -22.63 17.57 -50.03
CA ILE A 396 -23.24 16.26 -50.30
C ILE A 396 -22.22 15.13 -50.08
N SER A 397 -21.04 15.24 -50.68
CA SER A 397 -20.00 14.22 -50.56
C SER A 397 -19.51 14.04 -49.12
N ARG A 398 -19.31 15.13 -48.37
CA ARG A 398 -18.81 15.08 -46.98
C ARG A 398 -19.89 14.56 -46.02
N SER A 399 -21.15 14.93 -46.22
CA SER A 399 -22.28 14.41 -45.44
C SER A 399 -22.44 12.90 -45.63
N THR A 400 -22.30 12.38 -46.86
CA THR A 400 -22.31 10.93 -47.11
C THR A 400 -21.15 10.22 -46.42
N GLN A 401 -19.94 10.79 -46.46
CA GLN A 401 -18.80 10.23 -45.73
C GLN A 401 -19.00 10.25 -44.22
N LEU A 402 -19.59 11.32 -43.68
CA LEU A 402 -19.89 11.45 -42.25
C LEU A 402 -20.92 10.41 -41.80
N ALA A 403 -22.00 10.23 -42.56
CA ALA A 403 -23.00 9.20 -42.28
C ALA A 403 -22.39 7.79 -42.26
N ALA A 404 -21.55 7.46 -43.25
CA ALA A 404 -20.87 6.16 -43.31
C ALA A 404 -19.90 5.95 -42.13
N ALA A 405 -19.14 6.99 -41.75
CA ALA A 405 -18.23 6.92 -40.60
C ALA A 405 -18.99 6.73 -39.27
N SER A 406 -20.15 7.38 -39.13
CA SER A 406 -21.04 7.20 -37.99
C SER A 406 -21.63 5.79 -37.92
N GLU A 407 -22.08 5.22 -39.04
CA GLU A 407 -22.54 3.82 -39.11
C GLU A 407 -21.42 2.84 -38.72
N GLN A 408 -20.20 3.07 -39.21
CA GLN A 408 -19.04 2.25 -38.85
C GLN A 408 -18.72 2.36 -37.35
N THR A 409 -18.81 3.57 -36.77
CA THR A 409 -18.60 3.79 -35.33
C THR A 409 -19.66 3.07 -34.50
N SER A 410 -20.93 3.11 -34.92
CA SER A 410 -22.02 2.36 -34.28
C SER A 410 -21.76 0.84 -34.31
N ALA A 411 -21.31 0.29 -35.45
CA ALA A 411 -20.98 -1.13 -35.57
C ALA A 411 -19.84 -1.54 -34.61
N ILE A 412 -18.75 -0.78 -34.55
CA ILE A 412 -17.62 -1.02 -33.62
C ILE A 412 -18.08 -0.95 -32.17
N THR A 413 -19.02 -0.06 -31.88
CA THR A 413 -19.57 0.12 -30.52
C THR A 413 -20.42 -1.07 -30.08
N ILE A 414 -21.19 -1.67 -31.00
CA ILE A 414 -21.94 -2.92 -30.75
C ILE A 414 -20.99 -4.08 -30.47
N GLU A 415 -19.91 -4.19 -31.25
CA GLU A 415 -18.85 -5.19 -31.03
C GLU A 415 -18.18 -5.00 -29.67
N THR A 416 -17.83 -3.75 -29.33
CA THR A 416 -17.26 -3.38 -28.03
C THR A 416 -18.18 -3.80 -26.87
N THR A 417 -19.49 -3.54 -27.00
CA THR A 417 -20.48 -3.92 -25.98
C THR A 417 -20.57 -5.45 -25.81
N THR A 418 -20.40 -6.20 -26.89
CA THR A 418 -20.38 -7.67 -26.87
C THR A 418 -19.11 -8.19 -26.18
N ALA A 419 -17.95 -7.64 -26.53
CA ALA A 419 -16.68 -7.98 -25.89
C ALA A 419 -16.70 -7.70 -24.37
N ILE A 420 -17.32 -6.59 -23.94
CA ILE A 420 -17.46 -6.26 -22.52
C ILE A 420 -18.33 -7.28 -21.78
N ARG A 421 -19.40 -7.79 -22.41
CA ARG A 421 -20.22 -8.86 -21.80
C ARG A 421 -19.42 -10.14 -21.60
N GLU A 422 -18.61 -10.52 -22.58
CA GLU A 422 -17.74 -11.68 -22.49
C GLU A 422 -16.67 -11.50 -21.41
N GLN A 423 -16.03 -10.33 -21.37
CA GLN A 423 -15.08 -9.96 -20.33
C GLN A 423 -15.71 -10.04 -18.93
N LYS A 424 -16.93 -9.53 -18.74
CA LYS A 424 -17.65 -9.62 -17.46
C LYS A 424 -17.85 -11.08 -17.05
N SER A 425 -18.20 -11.96 -17.99
CA SER A 425 -18.34 -13.40 -17.73
C SER A 425 -17.02 -14.02 -17.27
N GLN A 426 -15.91 -13.70 -17.94
CA GLN A 426 -14.57 -14.22 -17.59
C GLN A 426 -14.13 -13.72 -16.20
N VAL A 427 -14.39 -12.46 -15.88
CA VAL A 427 -14.06 -11.85 -14.58
C VAL A 427 -14.86 -12.50 -13.46
N THR A 428 -16.16 -12.76 -13.66
CA THR A 428 -16.98 -13.49 -12.68
C THR A 428 -16.42 -14.89 -12.41
N GLN A 429 -16.01 -15.61 -13.46
CA GLN A 429 -15.41 -16.93 -13.31
C GLN A 429 -14.07 -16.88 -12.56
N ALA A 430 -13.23 -15.87 -12.85
CA ALA A 430 -11.99 -15.64 -12.11
C ALA A 430 -12.25 -15.31 -10.63
N ALA A 431 -13.32 -14.56 -10.32
CA ALA A 431 -13.70 -14.23 -8.95
C ALA A 431 -14.14 -15.47 -8.16
N THR A 432 -14.89 -16.37 -8.80
CA THR A 432 -15.22 -17.67 -8.21
C THR A 432 -13.96 -18.49 -7.93
N ALA A 433 -13.04 -18.62 -8.89
CA ALA A 433 -11.79 -19.35 -8.70
C ALA A 433 -10.91 -18.74 -7.60
N THR A 434 -10.88 -17.42 -7.48
CA THR A 434 -10.15 -16.70 -6.42
C THR A 434 -10.77 -16.96 -5.04
N THR A 435 -12.10 -17.03 -4.96
CA THR A 435 -12.82 -17.37 -3.72
C THR A 435 -12.53 -18.81 -3.30
N GLU A 436 -12.53 -19.75 -4.25
CA GLU A 436 -12.13 -21.14 -4.00
C GLU A 436 -10.66 -21.24 -3.55
N MET A 437 -9.75 -20.45 -4.15
CA MET A 437 -8.35 -20.40 -3.77
C MET A 437 -8.16 -19.88 -2.34
N SER A 438 -8.88 -18.83 -1.95
CA SER A 438 -8.89 -18.30 -0.57
C SER A 438 -9.34 -19.35 0.44
N SER A 439 -10.46 -20.03 0.15
CA SER A 439 -10.99 -21.13 0.96
C SER A 439 -10.00 -22.30 1.09
N THR A 440 -9.39 -22.71 -0.03
CA THR A 440 -8.41 -23.80 -0.04
C THR A 440 -7.15 -23.43 0.76
N SER A 441 -6.67 -22.19 0.62
CA SER A 441 -5.53 -21.69 1.40
C SER A 441 -5.82 -21.69 2.90
N GLN A 442 -7.03 -21.31 3.31
CA GLN A 442 -7.49 -21.42 4.70
C GLN A 442 -7.48 -22.88 5.18
N GLY A 443 -7.94 -23.82 4.35
CA GLY A 443 -7.91 -25.25 4.64
C GLY A 443 -6.49 -25.81 4.80
N VAL A 444 -5.55 -25.36 3.95
CA VAL A 444 -4.13 -25.74 4.02
C VAL A 444 -3.47 -25.18 5.29
N MET A 445 -3.75 -23.92 5.65
CA MET A 445 -3.28 -23.36 6.93
C MET A 445 -3.78 -24.19 8.12
N GLN A 446 -5.07 -24.53 8.15
CA GLN A 446 -5.64 -25.33 9.23
C GLN A 446 -4.98 -26.72 9.29
N SER A 447 -4.85 -27.38 8.15
CA SER A 447 -4.20 -28.70 8.07
C SER A 447 -2.73 -28.65 8.51
N SER A 448 -2.03 -27.55 8.23
CA SER A 448 -0.64 -27.35 8.66
C SER A 448 -0.56 -27.13 10.17
N ASN A 449 -1.49 -26.38 10.76
CA ASN A 449 -1.56 -26.19 12.21
C ASN A 449 -1.91 -27.50 12.94
N ASP A 450 -2.83 -28.29 12.39
CA ASP A 450 -3.16 -29.62 12.92
C ASP A 450 -1.93 -30.55 12.83
N ALA A 451 -1.19 -30.51 11.72
CA ALA A 451 0.07 -31.25 11.58
C ALA A 451 1.13 -30.80 12.60
N LEU A 452 1.29 -29.50 12.84
CA LEU A 452 2.21 -28.97 13.87
C LEU A 452 1.86 -29.48 15.27
N ALA A 453 0.57 -29.57 15.59
CA ALA A 453 0.11 -30.12 16.87
C ALA A 453 0.46 -31.61 17.02
N GLU A 454 0.24 -32.41 15.98
CA GLU A 454 0.61 -33.83 15.97
C GLU A 454 2.13 -34.05 16.02
N ILE A 455 2.90 -33.24 15.30
CA ILE A 455 4.37 -33.24 15.33
C ILE A 455 4.87 -32.94 16.74
N LYS A 456 4.29 -31.94 17.43
CA LYS A 456 4.64 -31.62 18.82
C LYS A 456 4.33 -32.77 19.79
N ASN A 457 3.22 -33.48 19.58
CA ASN A 457 2.90 -34.68 20.35
C ASN A 457 3.92 -35.80 20.09
N ALA A 458 4.31 -36.01 18.83
CA ALA A 458 5.32 -37.01 18.46
C ALA A 458 6.70 -36.69 19.06
N ASP A 459 7.10 -35.43 19.08
CA ASP A 459 8.35 -34.97 19.70
C ASP A 459 8.36 -35.23 21.22
N SER A 460 7.26 -34.89 21.91
CA SER A 460 7.09 -35.18 23.34
C SER A 460 7.14 -36.68 23.65
N GLU A 461 6.54 -37.52 22.80
CA GLU A 461 6.60 -38.97 22.97
C GLU A 461 8.01 -39.52 22.68
N ALA A 462 8.73 -38.98 21.69
CA ALA A 462 10.11 -39.37 21.41
C ALA A 462 11.02 -39.07 22.61
N GLU A 463 10.90 -37.89 23.22
CA GLU A 463 11.67 -37.52 24.42
C GLU A 463 11.30 -38.43 25.61
N ARG A 464 10.02 -38.77 25.78
CA ARG A 464 9.59 -39.74 26.81
C ARG A 464 10.24 -41.11 26.61
N VAL A 465 10.27 -41.61 25.36
CA VAL A 465 10.89 -42.92 25.04
C VAL A 465 12.40 -42.88 25.25
N LYS A 466 13.05 -41.76 24.96
CA LYS A 466 14.49 -41.56 25.23
C LYS A 466 14.80 -41.67 26.72
N VAL A 467 14.02 -41.02 27.58
CA VAL A 467 14.16 -41.14 29.05
C VAL A 467 13.96 -42.58 29.52
N ILE A 468 12.94 -43.28 29.00
CA ILE A 468 12.70 -44.71 29.33
C ILE A 468 13.89 -45.58 28.88
N SER A 469 14.43 -45.33 27.69
CA SER A 469 15.58 -46.09 27.15
C SER A 469 16.84 -45.90 28.00
N GLU A 470 17.12 -44.68 28.45
CA GLU A 470 18.25 -44.42 29.35
C GLU A 470 18.05 -45.10 30.71
N ASN A 471 16.86 -45.03 31.30
CA ASN A 471 16.55 -45.74 32.54
C ASN A 471 16.69 -47.28 32.39
N ASN A 472 16.27 -47.84 31.26
CA ASN A 472 16.46 -49.26 30.95
C ASN A 472 17.94 -49.61 30.84
N LYS A 473 18.75 -48.78 30.17
CA LYS A 473 20.20 -48.95 30.09
C LYS A 473 20.83 -49.00 31.48
N GLN A 474 20.50 -48.05 32.36
CA GLN A 474 21.00 -48.03 33.74
C GLN A 474 20.58 -49.29 34.53
N THR A 475 19.33 -49.72 34.37
CA THR A 475 18.80 -50.93 35.03
C THR A 475 19.53 -52.19 34.57
N ILE A 476 19.81 -52.32 33.27
CA ILE A 476 20.54 -53.48 32.71
C ILE A 476 22.00 -53.47 33.16
N LEU A 477 22.65 -52.30 33.23
CA LEU A 477 24.02 -52.17 33.74
C LEU A 477 24.10 -52.60 35.22
N GLN A 478 23.12 -52.19 36.02
CA GLN A 478 23.01 -52.61 37.42
C GLN A 478 22.77 -54.12 37.54
N LEU A 479 21.88 -54.70 36.74
CA LEU A 479 21.66 -56.14 36.68
C LEU A 479 22.94 -56.90 36.29
N SER A 480 23.69 -56.40 35.30
CA SER A 480 24.97 -57.00 34.89
C SER A 480 25.97 -57.02 36.05
N LYS A 481 26.02 -55.96 36.86
CA LYS A 481 26.87 -55.88 38.06
C LYS A 481 26.43 -56.87 39.14
N GLU A 482 25.13 -57.03 39.36
CA GLU A 482 24.59 -57.99 40.33
C GLU A 482 24.85 -59.45 39.90
N VAL A 483 24.72 -59.76 38.61
CA VAL A 483 25.06 -61.08 38.06
C VAL A 483 26.56 -61.37 38.19
N ASP A 484 27.43 -60.38 37.97
CA ASP A 484 28.88 -60.51 38.15
C ASP A 484 29.27 -60.77 39.61
N GLN A 485 28.60 -60.08 40.55
CA GLN A 485 28.75 -60.32 41.99
C GLN A 485 28.28 -61.74 42.37
N ALA A 486 27.11 -62.18 41.88
CA ALA A 486 26.59 -63.51 42.13
C ALA A 486 27.54 -64.61 41.57
N SER A 487 28.10 -64.39 40.38
CA SER A 487 29.10 -65.28 39.76
C SER A 487 30.34 -65.41 40.64
N THR A 488 30.81 -64.30 41.22
CA THR A 488 31.95 -64.29 42.14
C THR A 488 31.66 -65.12 43.40
N VAL A 489 30.46 -65.00 43.98
CA VAL A 489 30.06 -65.76 45.19
C VAL A 489 29.95 -67.26 44.88
N ILE A 490 29.31 -67.65 43.77
CA ILE A 490 29.19 -69.06 43.38
C ILE A 490 30.57 -69.66 43.04
N ASN A 491 31.44 -68.90 42.38
CA ASN A 491 32.80 -69.36 42.07
C ASN A 491 33.61 -69.56 43.36
N LYS A 492 33.41 -68.72 44.38
CA LYS A 492 33.96 -68.94 45.72
C LYS A 492 33.42 -70.23 46.34
N LEU A 493 32.10 -70.46 46.28
CA LEU A 493 31.48 -71.70 46.75
C LEU A 493 32.07 -72.94 46.04
N HIS A 494 32.31 -72.86 44.72
CA HIS A 494 32.94 -73.94 43.96
C HIS A 494 34.36 -74.25 44.48
N LYS A 495 35.18 -73.22 44.74
CA LYS A 495 36.52 -73.38 45.34
C LYS A 495 36.49 -73.94 46.77
N ASP A 496 35.58 -73.44 47.59
CA ASP A 496 35.41 -73.93 48.97
C ASP A 496 34.97 -75.40 48.97
N SER A 497 34.10 -75.79 48.04
CA SER A 497 33.65 -77.17 47.86
C SER A 497 34.74 -78.10 47.35
N ALA A 498 35.63 -77.61 46.49
CA ALA A 498 36.85 -78.34 46.08
C ALA A 498 37.78 -78.59 47.27
N SER A 499 37.93 -77.59 48.14
CA SER A 499 38.73 -77.70 49.37
C SER A 499 38.14 -78.73 50.34
N ILE A 500 36.80 -78.76 50.51
CA ILE A 500 36.11 -79.79 51.29
C ILE A 500 36.34 -81.18 50.69
N GLY A 501 36.27 -81.32 49.37
CA GLY A 501 36.58 -82.57 48.67
C GLY A 501 37.99 -83.10 49.01
N SER A 502 39.00 -82.22 48.99
CA SER A 502 40.36 -82.57 49.39
C SER A 502 40.47 -83.02 50.84
N ILE A 503 39.73 -82.40 51.76
CA ILE A 503 39.70 -82.80 53.18
C ILE A 503 39.06 -84.18 53.33
N LEU A 504 37.98 -84.46 52.60
CA LEU A 504 37.30 -85.77 52.62
C LEU A 504 38.20 -86.89 52.10
N ASP A 505 39.01 -86.65 51.06
CA ASP A 505 39.99 -87.63 50.58
C ASP A 505 41.03 -87.97 51.66
N VAL A 506 41.46 -86.98 52.46
CA VAL A 506 42.35 -87.20 53.62
C VAL A 506 41.65 -88.02 54.71
N ILE A 507 40.40 -87.68 55.06
CA ILE A 507 39.63 -88.42 56.08
C ILE A 507 39.37 -89.86 55.63
N ARG A 508 39.05 -90.08 54.35
CA ARG A 508 38.91 -91.42 53.77
C ARG A 508 40.21 -92.20 53.87
N GLY A 509 41.34 -91.56 53.56
CA GLY A 509 42.67 -92.16 53.74
C GLY A 509 42.96 -92.54 55.19
N ILE A 510 42.60 -91.69 56.16
CA ILE A 510 42.73 -91.99 57.60
C ILE A 510 41.80 -93.14 57.99
N ALA A 511 40.55 -93.17 57.52
CA ALA A 511 39.60 -94.23 57.79
C ALA A 511 40.07 -95.58 57.22
N GLU A 512 40.64 -95.59 56.01
CA GLU A 512 41.21 -96.78 55.38
C GLU A 512 42.45 -97.29 56.13
N GLN A 513 43.35 -96.37 56.53
CA GLN A 513 44.48 -96.71 57.40
C GLN A 513 44.02 -97.25 58.76
N THR A 514 42.99 -96.65 59.35
CA THR A 514 42.42 -97.09 60.64
C THR A 514 41.76 -98.46 60.52
N ASN A 515 41.08 -98.73 59.40
CA ASN A 515 40.50 -100.04 59.09
C ASN A 515 41.57 -101.13 58.93
N LEU A 516 42.69 -100.82 58.26
CA LEU A 516 43.85 -101.71 58.12
C LEU A 516 44.56 -101.96 59.46
N LEU A 517 44.75 -100.92 60.27
CA LEU A 517 45.30 -101.03 61.63
C LEU A 517 44.41 -101.88 62.54
N ALA A 518 43.09 -101.67 62.48
CA ALA A 518 42.11 -102.43 63.23
C ALA A 518 42.04 -103.90 62.77
N LEU A 519 42.16 -104.17 61.47
CA LEU A 519 42.26 -105.53 60.93
C LEU A 519 43.51 -106.24 61.44
N ASN A 520 44.68 -105.58 61.41
CA ASN A 520 45.92 -106.15 61.96
C ASN A 520 45.80 -106.40 63.47
N ALA A 521 45.17 -105.50 64.22
CA ALA A 521 44.90 -105.69 65.64
C ALA A 521 43.92 -106.85 65.91
N ALA A 522 42.89 -107.03 65.09
CA ALA A 522 41.94 -108.14 65.18
C ALA A 522 42.61 -109.49 64.86
N ILE A 523 43.50 -109.54 63.87
CA ILE A 523 44.32 -110.72 63.53
C ILE A 523 45.23 -111.08 64.72
N GLU A 524 45.93 -110.11 65.31
CA GLU A 524 46.85 -110.39 66.43
C GLU A 524 46.08 -110.75 67.72
N ALA A 525 44.90 -110.17 67.93
CA ALA A 525 43.99 -110.55 69.01
C ALA A 525 43.45 -111.98 68.86
N ALA A 526 43.13 -112.42 67.65
CA ALA A 526 42.76 -113.81 67.35
C ALA A 526 43.94 -114.77 67.58
N ARG A 527 45.18 -114.31 67.33
CA ARG A 527 46.43 -115.05 67.55
C ARG A 527 46.75 -115.28 69.04
N ALA A 528 46.32 -114.36 69.92
CA ALA A 528 46.51 -114.41 71.36
C ALA A 528 45.50 -115.31 72.12
N GLY A 529 44.53 -115.94 71.43
CA GLY A 529 43.56 -116.87 72.03
C GLY A 529 42.68 -116.23 73.10
N GLU A 530 42.40 -116.95 74.20
CA GLU A 530 41.50 -116.47 75.28
C GLU A 530 41.96 -115.15 75.94
N GLN A 531 43.26 -114.82 75.91
CA GLN A 531 43.80 -113.56 76.46
C GLN A 531 43.53 -112.33 75.57
N GLY A 532 43.26 -112.53 74.27
CA GLY A 532 43.05 -111.46 73.29
C GLY A 532 41.59 -111.03 73.10
N ARG A 533 40.65 -111.69 73.79
CA ARG A 533 39.22 -111.59 73.51
C ARG A 533 38.63 -110.19 73.72
N GLY A 534 39.09 -109.46 74.73
CA GLY A 534 38.70 -108.05 74.95
C GLY A 534 39.27 -107.09 73.89
N PHE A 535 40.50 -107.33 73.43
CA PHE A 535 41.13 -106.56 72.35
C PHE A 535 40.49 -106.84 70.99
N ALA A 536 40.05 -108.07 70.72
CA ALA A 536 39.34 -108.42 69.50
C ALA A 536 38.02 -107.65 69.36
N VAL A 537 37.25 -107.51 70.45
CA VAL A 537 35.99 -106.73 70.43
C VAL A 537 36.25 -105.25 70.16
N VAL A 538 37.28 -104.66 70.77
CA VAL A 538 37.65 -103.26 70.50
C VAL A 538 38.15 -103.08 69.07
N ALA A 539 38.95 -104.02 68.55
CA ALA A 539 39.44 -103.98 67.18
C ALA A 539 38.30 -104.09 66.15
N ASP A 540 37.32 -104.97 66.37
CA ASP A 540 36.13 -105.07 65.52
C ASP A 540 35.24 -103.83 65.60
N GLU A 541 35.12 -103.19 66.78
CA GLU A 541 34.38 -101.93 66.93
C GLU A 541 35.08 -100.77 66.22
N VAL A 542 36.42 -100.67 66.33
CA VAL A 542 37.22 -99.67 65.59
C VAL A 542 37.15 -99.93 64.07
N ARG A 543 37.15 -101.19 63.64
CA ARG A 543 36.98 -101.57 62.22
C ARG A 543 35.60 -101.19 61.70
N SER A 544 34.55 -101.46 62.48
CA SER A 544 33.17 -101.06 62.19
C SER A 544 33.04 -99.54 62.10
N LEU A 545 33.66 -98.80 63.03
CA LEU A 545 33.66 -97.33 63.01
C LEU A 545 34.42 -96.78 61.80
N ALA A 546 35.60 -97.32 61.49
CA ALA A 546 36.37 -96.92 60.31
C ALA A 546 35.63 -97.20 59.00
N SER A 547 34.94 -98.34 58.88
CA SER A 547 34.09 -98.67 57.72
C SER A 547 32.88 -97.74 57.62
N LYS A 548 32.22 -97.40 58.73
CA LYS A 548 31.15 -96.37 58.76
C LYS A 548 31.68 -94.99 58.38
N THR A 549 32.85 -94.58 58.87
CA THR A 549 33.50 -93.33 58.48
C THR A 549 33.81 -93.31 56.98
N GLN A 550 34.33 -94.41 56.43
CA GLN A 550 34.59 -94.53 54.99
C GLN A 550 33.30 -94.39 54.17
N ALA A 551 32.24 -95.11 54.55
CA ALA A 551 30.93 -95.02 53.90
C ALA A 551 30.35 -93.60 53.95
N SER A 552 30.37 -92.95 55.12
CA SER A 552 29.89 -91.56 55.26
C SER A 552 30.75 -90.56 54.47
N THR A 553 32.08 -90.73 54.43
CA THR A 553 32.94 -89.86 53.60
C THR A 553 32.64 -90.02 52.11
N GLN A 554 32.28 -91.23 51.66
CA GLN A 554 31.90 -91.49 50.27
C GLN A 554 30.55 -90.86 49.92
N GLU A 555 29.56 -90.92 50.83
CA GLU A 555 28.29 -90.20 50.68
C GLU A 555 28.48 -88.68 50.62
N ILE A 556 29.30 -88.11 51.52
CA ILE A 556 29.60 -86.67 51.51
C ILE A 556 30.36 -86.29 50.23
N GLN A 557 31.30 -87.12 49.77
CA GLN A 557 32.02 -86.87 48.52
C GLN A 557 31.09 -86.86 47.31
N ALA A 558 30.11 -87.77 47.24
CA ALA A 558 29.08 -87.74 46.22
C ALA A 558 28.23 -86.45 46.29
N MET A 559 27.83 -86.01 47.48
CA MET A 559 27.12 -84.73 47.66
C MET A 559 27.95 -83.52 47.23
N ILE A 560 29.25 -83.49 47.56
CA ILE A 560 30.17 -82.43 47.15
C ILE A 560 30.35 -82.41 45.63
N GLN A 561 30.41 -83.57 44.97
CA GLN A 561 30.53 -83.65 43.52
C GLN A 561 29.27 -83.13 42.80
N VAL A 562 28.08 -83.42 43.33
CA VAL A 562 26.82 -82.81 42.88
C VAL A 562 26.86 -81.30 43.08
N LEU A 563 27.32 -80.82 44.24
CA LEU A 563 27.39 -79.40 44.56
C LEU A 563 28.40 -78.65 43.67
N GLN A 564 29.56 -79.24 43.37
CA GLN A 564 30.56 -78.71 42.45
C GLN A 564 30.01 -78.60 41.02
N THR A 565 29.31 -79.65 40.56
CA THR A 565 28.67 -79.66 39.23
C THR A 565 27.57 -78.60 39.15
N GLY A 566 26.74 -78.48 40.19
CA GLY A 566 25.71 -77.44 40.29
C GLY A 566 26.30 -76.03 40.32
N ALA A 567 27.38 -75.81 41.08
CA ALA A 567 28.08 -74.53 41.12
C ALA A 567 28.71 -74.17 39.76
N HIS A 568 29.29 -75.14 39.05
CA HIS A 568 29.84 -74.90 37.71
C HIS A 568 28.74 -74.51 36.70
N ALA A 569 27.63 -75.26 36.68
CA ALA A 569 26.48 -74.94 35.83
C ALA A 569 25.88 -73.56 36.15
N ALA A 570 25.85 -73.16 37.43
CA ALA A 570 25.41 -71.83 37.84
C ALA A 570 26.35 -70.72 37.34
N VAL A 571 27.68 -70.91 37.39
CA VAL A 571 28.65 -69.96 36.82
C VAL A 571 28.50 -69.82 35.30
N GLU A 572 28.32 -70.92 34.57
CA GLU A 572 28.04 -70.86 33.12
C GLU A 572 26.75 -70.08 32.82
N ALA A 573 25.67 -70.36 33.56
CA ALA A 573 24.40 -69.65 33.40
C ALA A 573 24.54 -68.15 33.69
N MET A 574 25.30 -67.78 34.73
CA MET A 574 25.58 -66.38 35.08
C MET A 574 26.43 -65.68 34.02
N ASN A 575 27.47 -66.33 33.47
CA ASN A 575 28.26 -65.78 32.37
C ASN A 575 27.41 -65.56 31.10
N LYS A 576 26.51 -66.50 30.80
CA LYS A 576 25.54 -66.33 29.72
C LYS A 576 24.59 -65.16 30.00
N GLY A 577 24.10 -65.02 31.22
CA GLY A 577 23.27 -63.90 31.67
C GLY A 577 23.97 -62.54 31.53
N LYS A 578 25.26 -62.45 31.92
CA LYS A 578 26.10 -61.26 31.75
C LYS A 578 26.23 -60.87 30.27
N LYS A 579 26.56 -61.84 29.40
CA LYS A 579 26.67 -61.58 27.95
C LYS A 579 25.34 -61.16 27.33
N GLN A 580 24.22 -61.71 27.81
CA GLN A 580 22.88 -61.29 27.40
C GLN A 580 22.59 -59.83 27.82
N ALA A 581 23.02 -59.42 29.02
CA ALA A 581 22.88 -58.05 29.49
C ALA A 581 23.73 -57.07 28.67
N GLU A 582 24.98 -57.41 28.36
CA GLU A 582 25.87 -56.61 27.48
C GLU A 582 25.27 -56.42 26.08
N ASN A 583 24.71 -57.48 25.50
CA ASN A 583 23.99 -57.39 24.22
C ASN A 583 22.76 -56.48 24.33
N CYS A 584 22.02 -56.55 25.44
CA CYS A 584 20.84 -55.72 25.66
C CYS A 584 21.21 -54.23 25.74
N VAL A 585 22.31 -53.87 26.43
CA VAL A 585 22.85 -52.50 26.44
C VAL A 585 23.18 -52.02 25.03
N THR A 586 23.89 -52.84 24.25
CA THR A 586 24.26 -52.50 22.86
C THR A 586 23.01 -52.24 22.01
N GLN A 587 21.97 -53.06 22.19
CA GLN A 587 20.73 -52.95 21.44
C GLN A 587 19.89 -51.72 21.86
N THR A 588 19.94 -51.35 23.14
CA THR A 588 19.37 -50.09 23.64
C THR A 588 20.07 -48.87 23.06
N GLU A 589 21.40 -48.91 22.86
CA GLU A 589 22.15 -47.81 22.24
C GLU A 589 21.80 -47.64 20.75
N VAL A 590 21.64 -48.73 20.00
CA VAL A 590 21.16 -48.68 18.62
C VAL A 590 19.74 -48.10 18.55
N ALA A 591 18.86 -48.47 19.49
CA ALA A 591 17.51 -47.91 19.56
C ALA A 591 17.53 -46.39 19.89
N ALA A 592 18.45 -45.94 20.75
CA ALA A 592 18.62 -44.53 21.06
C ALA A 592 19.08 -43.71 19.84
N GLN A 593 20.01 -44.23 19.03
CA GLN A 593 20.42 -43.57 17.77
C GLN A 593 19.30 -43.51 16.73
N ALA A 594 18.48 -44.56 16.64
CA ALA A 594 17.32 -44.56 15.76
C ALA A 594 16.27 -43.52 16.21
N LEU A 595 16.05 -43.37 17.52
CA LEU A 595 15.18 -42.33 18.09
C LEU A 595 15.70 -40.92 17.79
N GLU A 596 17.00 -40.68 17.92
CA GLU A 596 17.62 -39.39 17.58
C GLU A 596 17.39 -39.03 16.10
N SER A 597 17.49 -40.02 15.21
CA SER A 597 17.19 -39.83 13.78
C SER A 597 15.71 -39.49 13.54
N ILE A 598 14.80 -40.09 14.30
CA ILE A 598 13.36 -39.78 14.25
C ILE A 598 13.10 -38.35 14.74
N THR A 599 13.68 -37.95 15.88
CA THR A 599 13.54 -36.58 16.41
C THR A 599 14.02 -35.54 15.39
N ASN A 600 15.14 -35.77 14.71
CA ASN A 600 15.61 -34.88 13.64
C ASN A 600 14.62 -34.79 12.47
N ALA A 601 14.00 -35.92 12.06
CA ALA A 601 12.99 -35.92 11.01
C ALA A 601 11.69 -35.21 11.43
N VAL A 602 11.31 -35.32 12.71
CA VAL A 602 10.17 -34.61 13.31
C VAL A 602 10.41 -33.10 13.32
N HIS A 603 11.61 -32.64 13.69
CA HIS A 603 11.98 -31.22 13.58
C HIS A 603 11.94 -30.70 12.14
N LEU A 604 12.46 -31.46 11.18
CA LEU A 604 12.38 -31.07 9.77
C LEU A 604 10.92 -30.97 9.29
N ALA A 605 10.05 -31.89 9.74
CA ALA A 605 8.63 -31.85 9.44
C ALA A 605 7.95 -30.61 10.08
N HIS A 606 8.35 -30.24 11.30
CA HIS A 606 7.89 -29.02 11.95
C HIS A 606 8.19 -27.78 11.09
N ASP A 607 9.45 -27.60 10.69
CA ASP A 607 9.89 -26.45 9.90
C ASP A 607 9.15 -26.39 8.54
N MET A 608 8.96 -27.55 7.89
CA MET A 608 8.18 -27.63 6.65
C MET A 608 6.71 -27.24 6.86
N SER A 609 6.06 -27.74 7.91
CA SER A 609 4.67 -27.41 8.21
C SER A 609 4.49 -25.92 8.55
N GLU A 610 5.46 -25.31 9.23
CA GLU A 610 5.50 -23.87 9.49
C GLU A 610 5.62 -23.07 8.18
N GLN A 611 6.54 -23.46 7.28
CA GLN A 611 6.67 -22.83 5.96
C GLN A 611 5.40 -22.95 5.12
N ILE A 612 4.74 -24.11 5.12
CA ILE A 612 3.48 -24.31 4.40
C ILE A 612 2.37 -23.40 4.97
N SER A 613 2.28 -23.29 6.30
CA SER A 613 1.32 -22.39 6.96
C SER A 613 1.55 -20.93 6.55
N HIS A 614 2.81 -20.48 6.53
CA HIS A 614 3.16 -19.14 6.06
C HIS A 614 2.83 -18.91 4.58
N ALA A 615 3.20 -19.84 3.70
CA ALA A 615 2.90 -19.74 2.28
C ALA A 615 1.38 -19.71 2.01
N ALA A 616 0.61 -20.53 2.73
CA ALA A 616 -0.84 -20.53 2.62
C ALA A 616 -1.48 -19.23 3.15
N LYS A 617 -0.90 -18.63 4.19
CA LYS A 617 -1.32 -17.30 4.68
C LYS A 617 -1.09 -16.21 3.65
N GLU A 618 0.08 -16.21 3.01
CA GLU A 618 0.42 -15.27 1.95
C GLU A 618 -0.50 -15.46 0.73
N GLN A 619 -0.76 -16.72 0.33
CA GLN A 619 -1.69 -17.04 -0.75
C GLN A 619 -3.12 -16.57 -0.44
N ASN A 620 -3.58 -16.66 0.81
CA ASN A 620 -4.88 -16.13 1.23
C ASN A 620 -4.93 -14.59 1.09
N GLN A 621 -3.88 -13.90 1.53
CA GLN A 621 -3.78 -12.44 1.40
C GLN A 621 -3.79 -11.99 -0.06
N VAL A 622 -2.99 -12.63 -0.92
CA VAL A 622 -2.96 -12.36 -2.36
C VAL A 622 -4.32 -12.66 -3.00
N SER A 623 -5.02 -13.72 -2.58
CA SER A 623 -6.37 -14.02 -3.07
C SER A 623 -7.37 -12.89 -2.77
N ASN A 624 -7.31 -12.32 -1.55
CA ASN A 624 -8.18 -11.20 -1.19
C ASN A 624 -7.87 -9.94 -2.02
N GLU A 625 -6.59 -9.67 -2.29
CA GLU A 625 -6.17 -8.56 -3.16
C GLU A 625 -6.65 -8.77 -4.61
N ILE A 626 -6.50 -9.97 -5.16
CA ILE A 626 -7.03 -10.31 -6.49
C ILE A 626 -8.56 -10.13 -6.53
N SER A 627 -9.27 -10.49 -5.47
CA SER A 627 -10.73 -10.29 -5.39
C SER A 627 -11.13 -8.82 -5.53
N HIS A 628 -10.41 -7.91 -4.86
CA HIS A 628 -10.64 -6.46 -5.00
C HIS A 628 -10.29 -5.94 -6.40
N LEU A 629 -9.22 -6.45 -7.01
CA LEU A 629 -8.87 -6.09 -8.39
C LEU A 629 -9.95 -6.53 -9.37
N LEU A 630 -10.53 -7.72 -9.19
CA LEU A 630 -11.62 -8.22 -10.03
C LEU A 630 -12.89 -7.37 -9.89
N GLU A 631 -13.25 -6.93 -8.68
CA GLU A 631 -14.35 -5.98 -8.48
C GLU A 631 -14.13 -4.67 -9.26
N SER A 632 -12.92 -4.12 -9.18
CA SER A 632 -12.55 -2.91 -9.93
C SER A 632 -12.67 -3.11 -11.44
N ILE A 633 -12.25 -4.27 -11.97
CA ILE A 633 -12.40 -4.60 -13.39
C ILE A 633 -13.87 -4.67 -13.80
N VAL A 634 -14.76 -5.21 -12.95
CA VAL A 634 -16.21 -5.21 -13.22
C VAL A 634 -16.74 -3.78 -13.31
N THR A 635 -16.36 -2.89 -12.39
CA THR A 635 -16.77 -1.47 -12.43
C THR A 635 -16.28 -0.78 -13.70
N ILE A 636 -15.03 -1.00 -14.10
CA ILE A 636 -14.47 -0.44 -15.33
C ILE A 636 -15.22 -0.99 -16.56
N ALA A 637 -15.54 -2.28 -16.59
CA ALA A 637 -16.31 -2.89 -17.66
C ALA A 637 -17.71 -2.27 -17.78
N GLU A 638 -18.39 -2.01 -16.66
CA GLU A 638 -19.71 -1.35 -16.64
C GLU A 638 -19.64 0.10 -17.13
N GLN A 639 -18.62 0.85 -16.70
CA GLN A 639 -18.39 2.21 -17.19
C GLN A 639 -18.10 2.23 -18.70
N THR A 640 -17.32 1.26 -19.18
CA THR A 640 -17.00 1.13 -20.61
C THR A 640 -18.24 0.75 -21.42
N ALA A 641 -19.12 -0.12 -20.90
CA ALA A 641 -20.38 -0.46 -21.56
C ALA A 641 -21.31 0.76 -21.65
N SER A 642 -21.37 1.58 -20.59
CA SER A 642 -22.14 2.83 -20.60
C SER A 642 -21.57 3.84 -21.60
N GLY A 643 -20.24 3.99 -21.65
CA GLY A 643 -19.58 4.87 -22.61
C GLY A 643 -19.76 4.42 -24.07
N ALA A 644 -19.75 3.11 -24.31
CA ALA A 644 -20.09 2.52 -25.60
C ALA A 644 -21.53 2.87 -25.98
N GLU A 645 -22.52 2.61 -25.12
CA GLU A 645 -23.92 2.95 -25.40
C GLU A 645 -24.12 4.44 -25.75
N GLN A 646 -23.49 5.35 -25.01
CA GLN A 646 -23.54 6.78 -25.28
C GLN A 646 -22.88 7.15 -26.64
N THR A 647 -21.80 6.47 -27.00
CA THR A 647 -21.13 6.64 -28.30
C THR A 647 -22.00 6.13 -29.44
N SER A 648 -22.73 5.03 -29.25
CA SER A 648 -23.69 4.49 -30.22
C SER A 648 -24.82 5.49 -30.48
N GLN A 649 -25.42 6.03 -29.42
CA GLN A 649 -26.47 7.04 -29.51
C GLN A 649 -25.99 8.32 -30.20
N SER A 650 -24.80 8.80 -29.84
CA SER A 650 -24.19 9.98 -30.47
C SER A 650 -23.90 9.73 -31.96
N SER A 651 -23.43 8.53 -32.31
CA SER A 651 -23.17 8.14 -33.70
C SER A 651 -24.46 8.10 -34.53
N HIS A 652 -25.55 7.57 -33.96
CA HIS A 652 -26.88 7.62 -34.60
C HIS A 652 -27.34 9.06 -34.84
N GLU A 653 -27.16 9.95 -33.87
CA GLU A 653 -27.54 11.35 -34.01
C GLU A 653 -26.69 12.08 -35.06
N VAL A 654 -25.38 11.81 -35.14
CA VAL A 654 -24.52 12.36 -36.19
C VAL A 654 -24.92 11.84 -37.57
N ALA A 655 -25.23 10.55 -37.71
CA ALA A 655 -25.72 9.99 -38.96
C ALA A 655 -27.05 10.65 -39.39
N ARG A 656 -27.96 10.88 -38.44
CA ARG A 656 -29.24 11.57 -38.66
C ARG A 656 -29.02 13.02 -39.13
N LEU A 657 -28.17 13.78 -38.43
CA LEU A 657 -27.83 15.17 -38.80
C LEU A 657 -27.13 15.26 -40.16
N ALA A 658 -26.26 14.29 -40.49
CA ALA A 658 -25.62 14.22 -41.79
C ALA A 658 -26.65 13.97 -42.93
N GLU A 659 -27.65 13.14 -42.68
CA GLU A 659 -28.76 12.90 -43.62
C GLU A 659 -29.68 14.13 -43.73
N GLU A 660 -30.00 14.82 -42.63
CA GLU A 660 -30.76 16.08 -42.67
C GLU A 660 -30.01 17.19 -43.43
N LEU A 661 -28.70 17.27 -43.25
CA LEU A 661 -27.84 18.18 -44.00
C LEU A 661 -27.86 17.83 -45.49
N ARG A 662 -27.77 16.53 -45.84
CA ARG A 662 -27.89 16.04 -47.22
C ARG A 662 -29.23 16.42 -47.84
N GLN A 663 -30.33 16.19 -47.13
CA GLN A 663 -31.69 16.54 -47.59
C GLN A 663 -31.88 18.05 -47.76
N SER A 664 -31.30 18.86 -46.87
CA SER A 664 -31.37 20.33 -46.95
C SER A 664 -30.65 20.86 -48.18
N VAL A 665 -29.54 20.25 -48.59
CA VAL A 665 -28.84 20.64 -49.82
C VAL A 665 -29.42 20.00 -51.09
N ASP A 666 -30.19 18.92 -50.97
CA ASP A 666 -30.91 18.27 -52.08
C ASP A 666 -32.02 19.17 -52.67
N GLN A 667 -32.46 20.19 -51.94
CA GLN A 667 -33.34 21.24 -52.46
C GLN A 667 -32.69 22.08 -53.57
N PHE A 668 -31.35 22.09 -53.65
CA PHE A 668 -30.62 22.79 -54.71
C PHE A 668 -30.34 21.85 -55.88
N LYS A 669 -30.85 22.21 -57.05
CA LYS A 669 -30.63 21.49 -58.30
C LYS A 669 -29.28 21.92 -58.90
N VAL A 670 -28.25 21.11 -58.65
CA VAL A 670 -26.85 21.35 -59.04
C VAL A 670 -26.35 20.53 -60.21
#